data_AF-A0A662KJS1-F1
#
_entry.id   AF-A0A662KJS1-F1
#
_cell.length_a   1.000
_cell.length_b   1.000
_cell.length_c   1.000
_cell.angle_alpha   90.00
_cell.angle_beta   90.00
_cell.angle_gamma   90.00
#
_symmetry.space_group_name_H-M   'P 1'
#
loop_
_entity.id
_entity.type
_entity.pdbx_description
1 polymer ?
#
loop_
_entity_poly.entity_id
_entity_poly.type
_entity_poly.pdbx_seq_one_letter_code
_entity_poly.pdbx_strand_id
1 'polypeptide(L)'
;LISSILYPSLMAEVSTDSGNGTNDEYTADGSDENSSSTGKEDSNSNEDITQEDNLNGNFTPEPSFSQDDLDDTDDDHKENDDLAKEEISEDSNNPTQDEGSSSTVNEDTHNNEDITQKNNSDGNFTSDPNSYDTDSQNKDVDPMKKETSEDSNNLPQNKNVEQSPDGNLEYLEHGEIIFGEPVRWKAKIRAGNPLNETVKGNLSLDLPEGIFDIKICIGNETYYNTSKIWIELGPKEEKEIYVEFSTPPVDNETEYVNVTLSSLLPSEARNIRVYENGTIKWCYNSTKNLSNIIIARGKKIRIYHSSPLPYHNVTVNISIESNDVSVEGDGNYVLKNGILRWYISNLSSSANITIMPNVERFQGNVTFGKPVEWKVRCGNFVIRYSTPAPIKREFLEKNSERIYRKRILVSSNSSLAYKNVKVCTRIPEVRYDLQVSFDDLDHQGISYNLLDRDGNNLFDTIEWVIPELSHQNYVVSIDFNRVRFADRFADHIDNYDGTYTAYIYSGPINYYDENKGCFLPINTTIENISYNGFEYANLKNNFAVYFDKDKARVMLRYKDCSVIWNIGDQDFGKIQNFDVFVNGSTITYENIFDGIDLRYRVTYDGLSEEIILKKPLDIKSLTEEIELSGDCYCEEDNGTIYLCSKGSRIFEIKKPFMKEENDPAERCYDLRYEIKRNGSTYYITKVIENLSWLKDASREYPIVLDPSVTIVEVDPGSGENDGYVYGRDADYRRARKIATGYSNSATTLYIGQYKNLFTGDYYIYRSFLKFDTSSIPSIATITSAALKLYGYGDYSSTDFHIRLTKWTGDTPIDTGDYLQSDGKLYDDGSFSTSSFTTSGYNTIRISNYSLITKAGYTKICVASDRDISGIQPTGSEYVIVYSYEKGSGYRPLLIVTYTLPNNPPSASYYGGACDIYAGKKVTTIQTDHIDPDGADDVDDCRLRIGSQESYFTLQWNVDTNTYSIVDGTA
;
A
#
# COMPACT_ATOMS: atom_id res chain seq x y z
N LEU A 1 -12.95 30.24 35.25
CA LEU A 1 -13.14 31.65 35.64
C LEU A 1 -12.48 32.54 34.59
N ILE A 2 -12.84 33.82 34.51
CA ILE A 2 -12.24 34.79 33.58
C ILE A 2 -11.06 35.49 34.28
N SER A 3 -9.91 35.60 33.60
CA SER A 3 -9.02 36.77 33.75
C SER A 3 -8.04 36.86 32.58
N SER A 4 -8.15 37.91 31.78
CA SER A 4 -7.11 38.41 30.88
C SER A 4 -6.24 39.45 31.59
N ILE A 5 -5.02 39.72 31.13
CA ILE A 5 -4.35 41.04 31.20
C ILE A 5 -3.08 41.01 30.32
N LEU A 6 -2.76 42.14 29.66
CA LEU A 6 -1.53 42.33 28.88
C LEU A 6 -0.40 42.90 29.76
N TYR A 7 0.86 42.75 29.35
CA TYR A 7 1.83 43.86 29.18
C TYR A 7 3.13 43.39 28.46
N PRO A 8 4.11 44.25 28.07
CA PRO A 8 4.63 44.22 26.71
C PRO A 8 6.09 43.76 26.57
N SER A 9 6.54 43.68 25.32
CA SER A 9 7.92 43.43 24.92
C SER A 9 8.88 44.56 25.28
N LEU A 10 10.10 44.18 25.72
CA LEU A 10 11.26 45.06 25.76
C LEU A 10 12.56 44.22 25.76
N MET A 11 13.00 43.83 24.56
CA MET A 11 14.36 43.34 24.35
C MET A 11 15.32 44.54 24.29
N ALA A 12 16.34 44.55 25.14
CA ALA A 12 17.37 45.58 25.14
C ALA A 12 18.63 45.08 24.41
N GLU A 13 19.29 45.98 23.69
CA GLU A 13 20.52 45.69 22.96
C GLU A 13 21.69 45.38 23.92
N VAL A 14 22.45 44.32 23.64
CA VAL A 14 23.77 44.11 24.26
C VAL A 14 24.83 44.72 23.37
N SER A 15 25.01 46.05 23.51
CA SER A 15 26.18 46.74 22.98
C SER A 15 27.35 46.67 23.97
N THR A 16 28.56 46.46 23.47
CA THR A 16 29.78 46.43 24.29
C THR A 16 30.35 47.83 24.49
N ASP A 17 30.34 48.35 25.71
CA ASP A 17 31.50 49.07 26.25
C ASP A 17 31.53 49.08 27.79
N SER A 18 32.61 49.66 28.32
CA SER A 18 33.03 49.72 29.71
C SER A 18 32.93 51.15 30.26
N GLY A 19 32.56 51.31 31.54
CA GLY A 19 32.57 52.64 32.18
C GLY A 19 31.95 52.69 33.58
N ASN A 20 32.76 53.02 34.59
CA ASN A 20 32.32 53.21 35.98
C ASN A 20 31.50 54.49 36.20
N GLY A 21 30.55 54.44 37.14
CA GLY A 21 30.03 55.59 37.90
C GLY A 21 28.62 55.34 38.44
N THR A 22 28.36 55.20 39.75
CA THR A 22 28.38 56.22 40.84
C THR A 22 27.51 57.45 40.54
N ASN A 23 26.55 57.87 41.38
CA ASN A 23 26.02 57.32 42.65
C ASN A 23 24.71 58.10 42.99
N ASP A 24 24.08 57.80 44.15
CA ASP A 24 23.20 58.70 44.94
C ASP A 24 21.84 59.14 44.35
N GLU A 25 20.85 59.63 45.11
CA GLU A 25 20.26 59.17 46.40
C GLU A 25 18.95 59.97 46.67
N TYR A 26 17.93 59.36 47.31
CA TYR A 26 16.77 60.04 47.96
C TYR A 26 15.84 60.92 47.05
N THR A 27 14.65 61.41 47.45
CA THR A 27 13.90 61.39 48.75
C THR A 27 12.36 61.43 48.57
N ALA A 28 11.64 60.97 49.60
CA ALA A 28 10.41 61.52 50.20
C ALA A 28 9.03 61.52 49.49
N ASP A 29 8.04 61.03 50.28
CA ASP A 29 6.68 61.54 50.57
C ASP A 29 5.71 62.01 49.46
N GLY A 30 4.40 61.74 49.57
CA GLY A 30 3.65 61.02 50.61
C GLY A 30 2.19 61.53 50.74
N SER A 31 1.40 60.97 51.69
CA SER A 31 0.04 61.44 52.09
C SER A 31 -1.06 61.28 51.00
N ASP A 32 -2.38 61.08 51.24
CA ASP A 32 -3.24 60.59 52.35
C ASP A 32 -4.63 60.20 51.73
N GLU A 33 -5.67 59.64 52.36
CA GLU A 33 -5.99 59.34 53.77
C GLU A 33 -6.94 58.09 53.88
N ASN A 34 -7.29 57.70 55.12
CA ASN A 34 -8.56 57.12 55.65
C ASN A 34 -9.76 56.70 54.76
N SER A 35 -10.70 55.84 55.21
CA SER A 35 -10.76 54.83 56.30
C SER A 35 -12.14 54.10 56.31
N SER A 36 -12.32 53.14 57.23
CA SER A 36 -13.60 52.52 57.66
C SER A 36 -14.30 51.60 56.64
N SER A 37 -15.11 50.58 56.95
CA SER A 37 -15.44 49.69 58.10
C SER A 37 -16.67 48.86 57.60
N THR A 38 -17.21 47.76 58.15
CA THR A 38 -17.14 47.01 59.42
C THR A 38 -17.50 45.51 59.20
N GLY A 39 -17.01 44.61 60.07
CA GLY A 39 -17.71 43.36 60.51
C GLY A 39 -17.64 42.14 59.57
N LYS A 40 -17.45 40.87 60.02
CA LYS A 40 -18.03 40.10 61.15
C LYS A 40 -19.55 39.94 61.01
N GLU A 41 -20.17 38.77 61.12
CA GLU A 41 -19.89 37.46 61.80
C GLU A 41 -20.75 36.38 61.06
N ASP A 42 -20.73 35.05 61.26
CA ASP A 42 -19.83 34.03 61.84
C ASP A 42 -20.41 32.64 61.46
N SER A 43 -19.60 31.56 61.50
CA SER A 43 -19.93 30.27 62.17
C SER A 43 -19.05 29.09 61.72
N ASN A 44 -18.72 28.20 62.66
CA ASN A 44 -17.92 26.98 62.44
C ASN A 44 -18.81 25.73 62.41
N SER A 45 -18.33 24.67 61.77
CA SER A 45 -18.43 23.30 62.31
C SER A 45 -17.34 22.41 61.74
N ASN A 46 -16.62 21.69 62.60
CA ASN A 46 -15.73 20.60 62.22
C ASN A 46 -16.56 19.37 61.78
N GLU A 47 -15.98 18.47 60.97
CA GLU A 47 -15.48 17.18 61.48
C GLU A 47 -14.64 16.46 60.41
N ASP A 48 -13.61 15.72 60.86
CA ASP A 48 -12.88 14.75 60.03
C ASP A 48 -13.78 13.53 59.76
N ILE A 49 -13.62 12.89 58.59
CA ILE A 49 -13.42 11.43 58.45
C ILE A 49 -13.10 11.08 56.98
N THR A 50 -12.23 10.08 56.83
CA THR A 50 -11.69 9.52 55.58
C THR A 50 -12.75 8.90 54.65
N GLN A 51 -12.58 9.02 53.32
CA GLN A 51 -12.44 7.83 52.44
C GLN A 51 -11.99 8.10 50.99
N GLU A 52 -11.00 7.30 50.56
CA GLU A 52 -10.76 6.67 49.25
C GLU A 52 -11.31 7.32 47.94
N ASP A 53 -10.38 7.80 47.10
CA ASP A 53 -10.62 8.16 45.70
C ASP A 53 -11.05 6.94 44.85
N ASN A 54 -12.30 6.95 44.39
CA ASN A 54 -12.76 6.06 43.32
C ASN A 54 -12.81 6.81 41.98
N LEU A 55 -11.71 6.75 41.23
CA LEU A 55 -11.64 7.24 39.85
C LEU A 55 -12.52 6.37 38.93
N ASN A 56 -13.75 6.83 38.66
CA ASN A 56 -14.64 6.19 37.69
C ASN A 56 -15.43 7.25 36.87
N GLY A 57 -14.68 8.07 36.13
CA GLY A 57 -15.24 9.03 35.18
C GLY A 57 -15.63 8.34 33.87
N ASN A 58 -16.93 8.25 33.58
CA ASN A 58 -17.42 7.78 32.28
C ASN A 58 -16.97 8.74 31.17
N PHE A 59 -16.01 8.32 30.35
CA PHE A 59 -15.76 8.96 29.06
C PHE A 59 -16.87 8.58 28.08
N THR A 60 -17.58 9.58 27.56
CA THR A 60 -18.51 9.42 26.43
C THR A 60 -17.74 9.01 25.18
N PRO A 61 -18.19 7.98 24.43
CA PRO A 61 -17.62 7.68 23.12
C PRO A 61 -17.81 8.85 22.15
N GLU A 62 -16.79 9.16 21.37
CA GLU A 62 -16.92 10.03 20.20
C GLU A 62 -17.83 9.37 19.13
N PRO A 63 -18.53 10.16 18.30
CA PRO A 63 -19.48 9.63 17.34
C PRO A 63 -18.80 8.73 16.30
N SER A 64 -19.35 7.53 16.11
CA SER A 64 -18.94 6.61 15.05
C SER A 64 -19.22 7.21 13.68
N PHE A 65 -18.18 7.41 12.87
CA PHE A 65 -18.27 7.96 11.52
C PHE A 65 -19.19 7.11 10.62
N SER A 66 -20.07 7.76 9.86
CA SER A 66 -20.91 7.13 8.84
C SER A 66 -20.08 6.75 7.62
N GLN A 67 -20.09 5.46 7.24
CA GLN A 67 -19.37 4.97 6.05
C GLN A 67 -20.16 5.27 4.76
N ASP A 68 -20.68 6.49 4.65
CA ASP A 68 -21.52 6.98 3.55
C ASP A 68 -20.79 8.06 2.71
N ASP A 69 -19.67 8.60 3.20
CA ASP A 69 -18.77 9.53 2.50
C ASP A 69 -17.62 8.79 1.77
N LEU A 70 -17.94 7.78 0.94
CA LEU A 70 -16.93 6.94 0.24
C LEU A 70 -17.19 6.67 -1.25
N ASP A 71 -18.34 7.07 -1.79
CA ASP A 71 -18.70 6.86 -3.20
C ASP A 71 -18.63 8.20 -3.98
N ASP A 72 -17.42 8.72 -4.24
CA ASP A 72 -17.22 9.85 -5.20
C ASP A 72 -15.78 9.95 -5.79
N THR A 73 -15.20 8.83 -6.22
CA THR A 73 -14.21 8.76 -7.32
C THR A 73 -14.26 7.39 -8.01
N ASP A 74 -13.92 7.34 -9.30
CA ASP A 74 -13.69 6.16 -10.14
C ASP A 74 -14.88 5.21 -10.41
N ASP A 75 -15.77 5.57 -11.35
CA ASP A 75 -16.49 4.58 -12.20
C ASP A 75 -16.94 5.15 -13.56
N ASP A 76 -16.07 5.06 -14.60
CA ASP A 76 -16.49 5.34 -15.98
C ASP A 76 -15.90 4.40 -17.04
N HIS A 77 -16.12 3.09 -16.85
CA HIS A 77 -15.97 2.07 -17.90
C HIS A 77 -17.26 1.26 -18.07
N LYS A 78 -18.19 1.82 -18.85
CA LYS A 78 -19.44 1.14 -19.23
C LYS A 78 -19.24 0.29 -20.48
N GLU A 79 -18.98 -1.00 -20.30
CA GLU A 79 -19.27 -1.99 -21.34
C GLU A 79 -20.78 -1.98 -21.65
N ASN A 80 -21.13 -1.91 -22.93
CA ASN A 80 -22.49 -2.12 -23.44
C ASN A 80 -22.39 -3.10 -24.61
N ASP A 81 -22.93 -4.29 -24.44
CA ASP A 81 -22.95 -5.33 -25.47
C ASP A 81 -24.39 -5.82 -25.65
N ASP A 82 -25.01 -5.49 -26.80
CA ASP A 82 -26.11 -6.30 -27.35
C ASP A 82 -26.42 -5.97 -28.84
N LEU A 83 -25.94 -6.86 -29.71
CA LEU A 83 -26.64 -7.43 -30.89
C LEU A 83 -27.28 -6.51 -31.98
N ALA A 84 -26.45 -6.25 -33.00
CA ALA A 84 -26.64 -6.68 -34.40
C ALA A 84 -27.86 -6.26 -35.26
N LYS A 85 -27.57 -5.68 -36.45
CA LYS A 85 -28.04 -6.19 -37.77
C LYS A 85 -27.36 -5.54 -39.00
N GLU A 86 -27.20 -6.34 -40.05
CA GLU A 86 -27.47 -6.11 -41.51
C GLU A 86 -27.48 -4.65 -42.07
N GLU A 87 -26.94 -4.31 -43.25
CA GLU A 87 -26.58 -5.10 -44.46
C GLU A 87 -25.71 -4.31 -45.50
N ILE A 88 -24.96 -5.05 -46.36
CA ILE A 88 -24.67 -4.82 -47.81
C ILE A 88 -23.71 -3.69 -48.34
N SER A 89 -22.84 -4.11 -49.30
CA SER A 89 -22.14 -3.36 -50.39
C SER A 89 -21.02 -2.37 -50.03
N GLU A 90 -20.03 -1.97 -50.88
CA GLU A 90 -19.36 -2.39 -52.15
C GLU A 90 -18.19 -1.37 -52.37
N ASP A 91 -17.09 -1.53 -53.13
CA ASP A 91 -16.43 -2.64 -53.83
C ASP A 91 -14.98 -2.19 -54.22
N SER A 92 -14.05 -3.14 -54.44
CA SER A 92 -12.80 -3.02 -55.25
C SER A 92 -11.70 -2.00 -54.81
N ASN A 93 -10.38 -2.25 -54.85
CA ASN A 93 -9.59 -3.03 -55.81
C ASN A 93 -8.28 -3.60 -55.20
N ASN A 94 -7.84 -4.75 -55.72
CA ASN A 94 -6.50 -5.34 -55.62
C ASN A 94 -6.24 -6.06 -56.97
N PRO A 95 -5.02 -6.14 -57.54
CA PRO A 95 -4.13 -7.32 -57.34
C PRO A 95 -2.61 -6.94 -57.40
N THR A 96 -1.58 -7.81 -57.30
CA THR A 96 -1.31 -9.25 -57.62
C THR A 96 -0.33 -9.87 -56.59
N GLN A 97 -0.47 -11.09 -56.07
CA GLN A 97 -0.24 -12.45 -56.65
C GLN A 97 1.24 -12.76 -57.02
N ASP A 98 1.87 -13.94 -56.80
CA ASP A 98 1.60 -15.26 -56.15
C ASP A 98 2.98 -15.84 -55.66
N GLU A 99 3.22 -16.99 -54.99
CA GLU A 99 2.52 -18.19 -54.42
C GLU A 99 3.39 -18.68 -53.21
N GLY A 100 3.14 -19.75 -52.42
CA GLY A 100 2.05 -20.74 -52.39
C GLY A 100 2.34 -22.08 -51.67
N SER A 101 1.31 -22.95 -51.67
CA SER A 101 1.28 -24.43 -51.59
C SER A 101 2.11 -25.29 -50.59
N SER A 102 1.49 -25.60 -49.44
CA SER A 102 1.15 -26.97 -48.96
C SER A 102 2.17 -27.99 -48.34
N SER A 103 1.99 -28.25 -47.03
CA SER A 103 1.80 -29.58 -46.36
C SER A 103 2.95 -30.49 -45.83
N THR A 104 2.57 -31.25 -44.78
CA THR A 104 3.11 -32.52 -44.20
C THR A 104 4.19 -32.56 -43.09
N VAL A 105 3.72 -32.95 -41.89
CA VAL A 105 4.21 -34.06 -41.01
C VAL A 105 5.51 -33.91 -40.18
N ASN A 106 5.33 -34.16 -38.87
CA ASN A 106 6.19 -34.71 -37.80
C ASN A 106 7.73 -34.81 -37.99
N GLU A 107 8.49 -34.44 -36.94
CA GLU A 107 8.95 -35.41 -35.92
C GLU A 107 9.47 -34.72 -34.64
N ASP A 108 9.02 -35.21 -33.48
CA ASP A 108 9.68 -34.98 -32.18
C ASP A 108 10.73 -36.07 -31.96
N THR A 109 11.86 -35.76 -31.31
CA THR A 109 12.65 -36.79 -30.61
C THR A 109 13.53 -36.22 -29.50
N HIS A 110 13.06 -36.37 -28.26
CA HIS A 110 13.92 -36.50 -27.08
C HIS A 110 13.88 -37.98 -26.65
N ASN A 111 15.04 -38.60 -26.47
CA ASN A 111 15.15 -39.95 -25.90
C ASN A 111 16.46 -40.06 -25.10
N ASN A 112 16.39 -40.75 -23.96
CA ASN A 112 17.55 -41.20 -23.19
C ASN A 112 18.00 -42.58 -23.67
N GLU A 113 19.30 -42.90 -23.57
CA GLU A 113 19.75 -44.27 -23.27
C GLU A 113 21.17 -44.32 -22.67
N ASP A 114 21.20 -44.41 -21.33
CA ASP A 114 21.95 -45.34 -20.46
C ASP A 114 23.45 -45.74 -20.60
N ILE A 115 24.05 -45.98 -19.41
CA ILE A 115 25.08 -47.00 -19.06
C ILE A 115 26.62 -46.80 -19.31
N THR A 116 27.39 -47.24 -18.28
CA THR A 116 28.83 -47.65 -18.17
C THR A 116 30.00 -46.69 -17.83
N GLN A 117 30.36 -46.71 -16.53
CA GLN A 117 31.68 -47.07 -15.92
C GLN A 117 32.97 -46.22 -16.07
N LYS A 118 33.61 -46.05 -14.89
CA LYS A 118 35.08 -45.92 -14.59
C LYS A 118 35.75 -44.55 -14.86
N ASN A 119 36.77 -44.11 -14.11
CA ASN A 119 37.63 -44.81 -13.12
C ASN A 119 38.12 -43.89 -11.95
N ASN A 120 38.70 -44.51 -10.91
CA ASN A 120 39.12 -43.94 -9.61
C ASN A 120 40.30 -42.94 -9.62
N SER A 121 40.36 -42.08 -8.58
CA SER A 121 41.53 -41.85 -7.68
C SER A 121 41.13 -40.81 -6.60
N ASP A 122 40.91 -41.12 -5.31
CA ASP A 122 41.79 -41.63 -4.24
C ASP A 122 42.18 -40.50 -3.24
N GLY A 123 41.89 -40.70 -1.94
CA GLY A 123 42.09 -39.67 -0.89
C GLY A 123 41.66 -40.10 0.53
N ASN A 124 42.52 -40.87 1.21
CA ASN A 124 42.31 -41.41 2.56
C ASN A 124 42.00 -40.38 3.67
N PHE A 125 41.21 -40.78 4.68
CA PHE A 125 41.56 -40.66 6.12
C PHE A 125 40.78 -41.69 6.97
N THR A 126 41.05 -41.78 8.29
CA THR A 126 40.96 -43.04 9.06
C THR A 126 40.23 -42.99 10.42
N SER A 127 39.71 -44.14 10.84
CA SER A 127 39.55 -44.68 12.22
C SER A 127 38.66 -43.99 13.27
N ASP A 128 37.64 -44.73 13.75
CA ASP A 128 37.41 -45.25 15.13
C ASP A 128 38.12 -44.58 16.33
N PRO A 129 37.56 -44.63 17.59
CA PRO A 129 36.68 -45.69 18.11
C PRO A 129 35.53 -45.32 19.11
N ASN A 130 34.74 -46.33 19.50
CA ASN A 130 34.02 -46.50 20.79
C ASN A 130 32.82 -45.58 21.15
N SER A 131 31.89 -45.94 22.06
CA SER A 131 31.31 -47.25 22.49
C SER A 131 30.21 -47.05 23.56
N TYR A 132 29.02 -47.65 23.43
CA TYR A 132 28.05 -47.96 24.52
C TYR A 132 26.96 -48.92 23.97
N ASP A 133 26.14 -49.62 24.76
CA ASP A 133 26.37 -50.61 25.83
C ASP A 133 25.04 -51.41 26.01
N THR A 134 24.95 -52.44 26.85
CA THR A 134 23.81 -53.40 26.86
C THR A 134 23.23 -53.75 28.23
N ASP A 135 21.90 -53.89 28.33
CA ASP A 135 21.15 -54.56 29.43
C ASP A 135 19.66 -54.75 29.01
N SER A 136 18.82 -55.65 29.56
CA SER A 136 19.06 -56.90 30.31
C SER A 136 17.81 -57.83 30.32
N GLN A 137 17.96 -59.04 30.87
CA GLN A 137 16.94 -60.11 31.00
C GLN A 137 15.97 -59.87 32.22
N ASN A 138 14.98 -60.70 32.63
CA ASN A 138 14.89 -62.18 32.63
C ASN A 138 13.50 -62.74 33.11
N LYS A 139 13.29 -64.07 32.95
CA LYS A 139 12.42 -65.05 33.69
C LYS A 139 11.22 -65.73 32.96
N ASP A 140 11.38 -67.03 32.68
CA ASP A 140 10.66 -68.25 33.16
C ASP A 140 9.12 -68.20 33.47
N VAL A 141 8.30 -69.26 33.38
CA VAL A 141 8.44 -70.67 33.88
C VAL A 141 7.49 -71.69 33.17
N ASP A 142 8.05 -72.74 32.53
CA ASP A 142 7.60 -74.18 32.48
C ASP A 142 6.19 -74.62 31.89
N PRO A 143 5.86 -75.93 31.67
CA PRO A 143 5.25 -76.38 30.40
C PRO A 143 4.17 -77.51 30.45
N MET A 144 3.61 -77.93 29.29
CA MET A 144 3.30 -79.36 29.03
C MET A 144 2.97 -79.75 27.57
N LYS A 145 3.68 -80.77 27.04
CA LYS A 145 3.23 -82.01 26.34
C LYS A 145 2.09 -81.96 25.26
N LYS A 146 2.12 -82.74 24.16
CA LYS A 146 2.93 -83.94 23.81
C LYS A 146 2.90 -84.30 22.29
N GLU A 147 3.98 -84.91 21.80
CA GLU A 147 4.06 -86.10 20.88
C GLU A 147 3.24 -86.15 19.55
N THR A 148 3.91 -86.08 18.37
CA THR A 148 4.31 -87.18 17.42
C THR A 148 3.19 -87.68 16.47
N SER A 149 3.41 -88.22 15.26
CA SER A 149 4.61 -88.65 14.47
C SER A 149 4.36 -88.38 12.96
N GLU A 150 5.35 -88.12 12.08
CA GLU A 150 6.09 -89.07 11.18
C GLU A 150 5.18 -89.89 10.22
N ASP A 151 5.56 -90.28 8.99
CA ASP A 151 6.90 -90.59 8.44
C ASP A 151 6.97 -90.59 6.88
N SER A 152 8.14 -90.92 6.30
CA SER A 152 8.42 -91.53 4.97
C SER A 152 8.81 -90.68 3.74
N ASN A 153 9.99 -90.07 3.82
CA ASN A 153 11.15 -90.24 2.90
C ASN A 153 11.01 -90.66 1.40
N ASN A 154 11.82 -89.96 0.56
CA ASN A 154 12.67 -90.43 -0.57
C ASN A 154 12.33 -90.19 -2.07
N LEU A 155 13.41 -89.84 -2.78
CA LEU A 155 13.69 -89.80 -4.24
C LEU A 155 13.92 -91.21 -4.83
N PRO A 156 14.09 -91.41 -6.18
CA PRO A 156 13.72 -90.61 -7.36
C PRO A 156 12.98 -91.44 -8.47
N GLN A 157 12.80 -90.82 -9.66
CA GLN A 157 12.47 -91.41 -10.99
C GLN A 157 12.23 -92.93 -11.15
N ASN A 158 11.15 -93.32 -11.85
CA ASN A 158 11.16 -93.56 -13.32
C ASN A 158 9.75 -93.97 -13.87
N LYS A 159 9.56 -93.84 -15.19
CA LYS A 159 8.53 -94.40 -16.10
C LYS A 159 7.17 -93.69 -16.27
N ASN A 160 7.03 -93.12 -17.47
CA ASN A 160 5.88 -93.14 -18.38
C ASN A 160 4.47 -92.77 -17.85
N VAL A 161 4.04 -91.54 -18.15
CA VAL A 161 2.62 -91.16 -18.37
C VAL A 161 2.57 -90.32 -19.65
N GLU A 162 1.46 -90.39 -20.40
CA GLU A 162 1.29 -89.77 -21.72
C GLU A 162 1.18 -88.23 -21.63
N GLN A 163 1.95 -87.51 -22.45
CA GLN A 163 1.79 -86.06 -22.59
C GLN A 163 0.64 -85.74 -23.56
N SER A 164 -0.38 -85.06 -23.06
CA SER A 164 -1.52 -84.57 -23.84
C SER A 164 -1.25 -83.18 -24.43
N PRO A 165 -2.08 -82.68 -25.37
CA PRO A 165 -1.92 -81.33 -25.92
C PRO A 165 -2.27 -80.26 -24.87
N ASP A 166 -1.36 -79.31 -24.63
CA ASP A 166 -1.64 -78.13 -23.82
C ASP A 166 -2.37 -77.05 -24.65
N GLY A 167 -3.27 -76.31 -23.99
CA GLY A 167 -4.05 -75.22 -24.58
C GLY A 167 -3.70 -73.87 -23.99
N ASN A 168 -3.05 -72.99 -24.78
CA ASN A 168 -2.71 -71.63 -24.34
C ASN A 168 -3.81 -70.63 -24.72
N LEU A 169 -4.23 -69.79 -23.78
CA LEU A 169 -5.15 -68.68 -24.03
C LEU A 169 -4.44 -67.56 -24.83
N GLU A 170 -4.87 -67.33 -26.07
CA GLU A 170 -4.35 -66.24 -26.92
C GLU A 170 -5.14 -64.95 -26.78
N TYR A 171 -6.43 -65.06 -26.44
CA TYR A 171 -7.38 -63.95 -26.50
C TYR A 171 -8.53 -64.16 -25.53
N LEU A 172 -8.99 -63.08 -24.90
CA LEU A 172 -10.19 -63.04 -24.06
C LEU A 172 -10.80 -61.63 -24.16
N GLU A 173 -11.98 -61.51 -24.75
CA GLU A 173 -12.78 -60.27 -24.80
C GLU A 173 -14.16 -60.51 -24.17
N HIS A 174 -14.78 -59.44 -23.66
CA HIS A 174 -16.21 -59.39 -23.46
C HIS A 174 -16.88 -58.48 -24.49
N GLY A 175 -18.12 -58.78 -24.82
CA GLY A 175 -18.97 -57.94 -25.68
C GLY A 175 -19.51 -56.72 -24.94
N GLU A 176 -20.57 -56.14 -25.53
CA GLU A 176 -21.31 -55.02 -24.93
C GLU A 176 -21.91 -55.39 -23.58
N ILE A 177 -21.74 -54.51 -22.60
CA ILE A 177 -22.28 -54.67 -21.24
C ILE A 177 -23.62 -53.96 -21.17
N ILE A 178 -24.69 -54.74 -20.99
CA ILE A 178 -26.05 -54.26 -20.78
C ILE A 178 -26.40 -54.50 -19.31
N PHE A 179 -26.86 -53.46 -18.61
CA PHE A 179 -27.16 -53.55 -17.17
C PHE A 179 -28.27 -54.54 -16.87
N GLY A 180 -28.04 -55.42 -15.88
CA GLY A 180 -28.96 -56.50 -15.50
C GLY A 180 -28.95 -57.73 -16.44
N GLU A 181 -28.25 -57.69 -17.57
CA GLU A 181 -28.15 -58.80 -18.53
C GLU A 181 -26.78 -59.52 -18.43
N PRO A 182 -26.72 -60.85 -18.63
CA PRO A 182 -25.46 -61.59 -18.68
C PRO A 182 -24.50 -61.06 -19.74
N VAL A 183 -23.26 -60.77 -19.33
CA VAL A 183 -22.23 -60.28 -20.26
C VAL A 183 -21.61 -61.47 -20.99
N ARG A 184 -21.59 -61.42 -22.32
CA ARG A 184 -21.00 -62.48 -23.15
C ARG A 184 -19.51 -62.26 -23.38
N TRP A 185 -18.75 -63.32 -23.31
CA TRP A 185 -17.31 -63.38 -23.57
C TRP A 185 -17.00 -64.22 -24.80
N LYS A 186 -15.83 -63.94 -25.39
CA LYS A 186 -15.17 -64.76 -26.40
C LYS A 186 -13.73 -64.97 -25.99
N ALA A 187 -13.31 -66.22 -25.94
CA ALA A 187 -11.92 -66.61 -25.76
C ALA A 187 -11.41 -67.36 -27.00
N LYS A 188 -10.12 -67.20 -27.31
CA LYS A 188 -9.41 -68.03 -28.29
C LYS A 188 -8.30 -68.78 -27.56
N ILE A 189 -8.32 -70.10 -27.66
CA ILE A 189 -7.34 -71.00 -27.06
C ILE A 189 -6.65 -71.76 -28.19
N ARG A 190 -5.31 -71.80 -28.19
CA ARG A 190 -4.49 -72.54 -29.16
C ARG A 190 -4.08 -73.87 -28.53
N ALA A 191 -4.65 -74.98 -29.00
CA ALA A 191 -4.25 -76.32 -28.59
C ALA A 191 -3.21 -76.88 -29.56
N GLY A 192 -1.99 -77.11 -29.07
CA GLY A 192 -0.86 -77.58 -29.88
C GLY A 192 -0.45 -79.00 -29.52
N ASN A 193 -0.20 -79.85 -30.51
CA ASN A 193 0.42 -81.15 -30.30
C ASN A 193 1.95 -81.04 -30.35
N PRO A 194 2.66 -81.14 -29.21
CA PRO A 194 4.12 -81.07 -29.20
C PRO A 194 4.80 -82.32 -29.77
N LEU A 195 4.07 -83.42 -29.95
CA LEU A 195 4.60 -84.70 -30.41
C LEU A 195 4.69 -84.77 -31.95
N ASN A 196 5.49 -85.73 -32.42
CA ASN A 196 5.73 -85.95 -33.85
C ASN A 196 4.89 -87.12 -34.41
N GLU A 197 3.76 -87.39 -33.76
CA GLU A 197 2.76 -88.42 -34.06
C GLU A 197 1.34 -87.86 -33.79
N THR A 198 0.30 -88.48 -34.33
CA THR A 198 -1.09 -88.01 -34.15
C THR A 198 -1.62 -88.35 -32.76
N VAL A 199 -2.01 -87.33 -31.99
CA VAL A 199 -2.64 -87.48 -30.67
C VAL A 199 -4.16 -87.35 -30.81
N LYS A 200 -4.93 -88.18 -30.10
CA LYS A 200 -6.41 -88.12 -30.03
C LYS A 200 -6.86 -88.30 -28.59
N GLY A 201 -7.75 -87.45 -28.09
CA GLY A 201 -8.20 -87.53 -26.70
C GLY A 201 -9.26 -86.51 -26.30
N ASN A 202 -9.70 -86.59 -25.04
CA ASN A 202 -10.49 -85.52 -24.43
C ASN A 202 -9.54 -84.41 -23.95
N LEU A 203 -9.65 -83.22 -24.52
CA LEU A 203 -9.05 -82.01 -23.96
C LEU A 203 -10.06 -81.39 -22.98
N SER A 204 -9.58 -80.96 -21.81
CA SER A 204 -10.36 -80.19 -20.85
C SER A 204 -9.83 -78.76 -20.83
N LEU A 205 -10.65 -77.80 -21.22
CA LEU A 205 -10.31 -76.39 -21.11
C LEU A 205 -10.43 -75.95 -19.64
N ASP A 206 -9.45 -75.19 -19.17
CA ASP A 206 -9.53 -74.54 -17.85
C ASP A 206 -10.36 -73.27 -18.00
N LEU A 207 -11.54 -73.23 -17.35
CA LEU A 207 -12.55 -72.19 -17.51
C LEU A 207 -13.04 -71.74 -16.12
N PRO A 208 -13.16 -70.42 -15.84
CA PRO A 208 -13.46 -69.93 -14.50
C PRO A 208 -14.79 -70.46 -13.93
N GLU A 209 -14.81 -70.77 -12.63
CA GLU A 209 -16.07 -71.09 -11.94
C GLU A 209 -17.00 -69.86 -11.93
N GLY A 210 -18.30 -70.08 -12.20
CA GLY A 210 -19.31 -69.03 -12.26
C GLY A 210 -19.68 -68.54 -13.68
N ILE A 211 -19.01 -69.02 -14.73
CA ILE A 211 -19.46 -68.81 -16.12
C ILE A 211 -20.60 -69.78 -16.51
N PHE A 212 -21.39 -69.41 -17.51
CA PHE A 212 -22.49 -70.22 -18.07
C PHE A 212 -22.60 -70.05 -19.59
N ASP A 213 -23.61 -70.66 -20.24
CA ASP A 213 -23.82 -70.67 -21.69
C ASP A 213 -22.61 -71.07 -22.56
N ILE A 214 -21.74 -71.95 -22.03
CA ILE A 214 -20.46 -72.30 -22.66
C ILE A 214 -20.69 -72.96 -24.03
N LYS A 215 -20.03 -72.45 -25.06
CA LYS A 215 -20.06 -72.95 -26.44
C LYS A 215 -18.64 -72.97 -27.01
N ILE A 216 -18.12 -74.15 -27.32
CA ILE A 216 -16.77 -74.34 -27.85
C ILE A 216 -16.85 -74.74 -29.32
N CYS A 217 -16.14 -74.04 -30.21
CA CYS A 217 -16.10 -74.29 -31.65
C CYS A 217 -14.68 -74.66 -32.11
N ILE A 218 -14.54 -75.76 -32.86
CA ILE A 218 -13.26 -76.24 -33.41
C ILE A 218 -13.49 -76.74 -34.84
N GLY A 219 -12.96 -76.00 -35.82
CA GLY A 219 -13.24 -76.26 -37.23
C GLY A 219 -14.74 -76.23 -37.52
N ASN A 220 -15.33 -77.37 -37.89
CA ASN A 220 -16.76 -77.52 -38.13
C ASN A 220 -17.54 -78.13 -36.94
N GLU A 221 -16.87 -78.47 -35.83
CA GLU A 221 -17.50 -79.04 -34.65
C GLU A 221 -17.89 -77.95 -33.64
N THR A 222 -18.99 -78.17 -32.91
CA THR A 222 -19.45 -77.27 -31.85
C THR A 222 -19.99 -78.06 -30.66
N TYR A 223 -19.47 -77.74 -29.48
CA TYR A 223 -19.78 -78.37 -28.20
C TYR A 223 -20.48 -77.34 -27.31
N TYR A 224 -21.44 -77.77 -26.48
CA TYR A 224 -22.25 -76.89 -25.64
C TYR A 224 -22.26 -77.36 -24.18
N ASN A 225 -22.24 -76.42 -23.24
CA ASN A 225 -22.31 -76.61 -21.79
C ASN A 225 -21.34 -77.67 -21.25
N THR A 226 -20.13 -77.69 -21.79
CA THR A 226 -19.01 -78.54 -21.38
C THR A 226 -17.70 -77.77 -21.52
N SER A 227 -16.75 -77.98 -20.60
CA SER A 227 -15.35 -77.59 -20.78
C SER A 227 -14.51 -78.70 -21.43
N LYS A 228 -15.09 -79.90 -21.58
CA LYS A 228 -14.45 -81.11 -22.12
C LYS A 228 -14.93 -81.41 -23.52
N ILE A 229 -13.97 -81.62 -24.40
CA ILE A 229 -14.11 -81.69 -25.87
C ILE A 229 -13.24 -82.83 -26.40
N TRP A 230 -13.66 -83.50 -27.47
CA TRP A 230 -12.80 -84.47 -28.14
C TRP A 230 -11.97 -83.74 -29.20
N ILE A 231 -10.68 -84.07 -29.32
CA ILE A 231 -9.79 -83.47 -30.32
C ILE A 231 -8.85 -84.52 -30.91
N GLU A 232 -8.54 -84.35 -32.19
CA GLU A 232 -7.47 -85.03 -32.91
C GLU A 232 -6.50 -83.98 -33.45
N LEU A 233 -5.21 -84.17 -33.20
CA LEU A 233 -4.12 -83.32 -33.67
C LEU A 233 -3.02 -84.18 -34.30
N GLY A 234 -2.71 -83.93 -35.58
CA GLY A 234 -1.60 -84.55 -36.29
C GLY A 234 -0.22 -84.18 -35.72
N PRO A 235 0.87 -84.77 -36.26
CA PRO A 235 2.24 -84.44 -35.88
C PRO A 235 2.50 -82.93 -35.98
N LYS A 236 2.86 -82.28 -34.87
CA LYS A 236 3.07 -80.82 -34.80
C LYS A 236 1.87 -79.97 -35.25
N GLU A 237 0.65 -80.52 -35.28
CA GLU A 237 -0.55 -79.75 -35.60
C GLU A 237 -0.98 -78.88 -34.42
N GLU A 238 -1.39 -77.64 -34.72
CA GLU A 238 -2.04 -76.73 -33.78
C GLU A 238 -3.46 -76.44 -34.28
N LYS A 239 -4.43 -76.36 -33.36
CA LYS A 239 -5.80 -75.94 -33.68
C LYS A 239 -6.26 -74.78 -32.80
N GLU A 240 -6.99 -73.90 -33.44
CA GLU A 240 -7.65 -72.76 -32.79
C GLU A 240 -9.01 -73.21 -32.27
N ILE A 241 -9.26 -72.92 -30.99
CA ILE A 241 -10.46 -73.27 -30.24
C ILE A 241 -11.12 -71.96 -29.83
N TYR A 242 -12.35 -71.71 -30.29
CA TYR A 242 -13.11 -70.53 -29.90
C TYR A 242 -14.13 -70.91 -28.82
N VAL A 243 -14.09 -70.23 -27.68
CA VAL A 243 -15.06 -70.43 -26.58
C VAL A 243 -15.89 -69.18 -26.45
N GLU A 244 -17.21 -69.30 -26.59
CA GLU A 244 -18.17 -68.27 -26.19
C GLU A 244 -18.79 -68.68 -24.84
N PHE A 245 -18.99 -67.74 -23.92
CA PHE A 245 -19.65 -67.99 -22.63
C PHE A 245 -20.29 -66.71 -22.06
N SER A 246 -21.08 -66.84 -20.99
CA SER A 246 -21.75 -65.74 -20.28
C SER A 246 -21.22 -65.63 -18.84
N THR A 247 -21.16 -64.41 -18.29
CA THR A 247 -20.91 -64.13 -16.87
C THR A 247 -22.07 -63.38 -16.21
N PRO A 248 -22.17 -63.40 -14.86
CA PRO A 248 -23.18 -62.64 -14.11
C PRO A 248 -23.22 -61.15 -14.49
N PRO A 249 -24.41 -60.52 -14.49
CA PRO A 249 -24.60 -59.15 -14.96
C PRO A 249 -23.79 -58.10 -14.20
N VAL A 250 -23.69 -56.92 -14.82
CA VAL A 250 -23.35 -55.68 -14.12
C VAL A 250 -24.65 -55.00 -13.70
N ASP A 251 -24.78 -54.72 -12.41
CA ASP A 251 -25.93 -54.06 -11.80
C ASP A 251 -25.59 -52.61 -11.40
N ASN A 252 -26.61 -51.81 -11.10
CA ASN A 252 -26.43 -50.47 -10.52
C ASN A 252 -27.48 -50.14 -9.45
N GLU A 253 -27.05 -49.33 -8.47
CA GLU A 253 -27.86 -48.71 -7.42
C GLU A 253 -27.77 -47.18 -7.57
N THR A 254 -28.86 -46.45 -7.29
CA THR A 254 -28.88 -44.98 -7.29
C THR A 254 -29.59 -44.45 -6.04
N GLU A 255 -28.87 -43.69 -5.21
CA GLU A 255 -29.39 -42.92 -4.07
C GLU A 255 -29.50 -41.43 -4.44
N TYR A 256 -30.55 -40.75 -3.97
CA TYR A 256 -30.76 -39.31 -4.17
C TYR A 256 -30.43 -38.51 -2.90
N VAL A 257 -29.49 -37.58 -3.01
CA VAL A 257 -29.04 -36.72 -1.89
C VAL A 257 -29.74 -35.36 -2.00
N ASN A 258 -30.65 -35.04 -1.07
CA ASN A 258 -31.35 -33.75 -1.07
C ASN A 258 -30.45 -32.63 -0.53
N VAL A 259 -30.25 -31.57 -1.32
CA VAL A 259 -29.68 -30.30 -0.85
C VAL A 259 -30.81 -29.44 -0.32
N THR A 260 -30.76 -29.07 0.96
CA THR A 260 -31.80 -28.27 1.63
C THR A 260 -31.44 -26.79 1.70
N LEU A 261 -32.45 -25.92 1.81
CA LEU A 261 -32.25 -24.49 2.02
C LEU A 261 -31.45 -24.21 3.31
N SER A 262 -31.70 -24.99 4.37
CA SER A 262 -30.93 -24.91 5.62
C SER A 262 -29.46 -25.31 5.47
N SER A 263 -29.12 -26.29 4.62
CA SER A 263 -27.71 -26.70 4.40
C SER A 263 -26.90 -25.69 3.58
N LEU A 264 -27.55 -24.72 2.93
CA LEU A 264 -26.89 -23.66 2.16
C LEU A 264 -26.63 -22.38 2.99
N LEU A 265 -27.28 -22.24 4.15
CA LEU A 265 -27.32 -21.02 4.96
C LEU A 265 -26.58 -21.17 6.29
N PRO A 266 -25.80 -20.16 6.74
CA PRO A 266 -25.26 -20.15 8.10
C PRO A 266 -26.39 -19.96 9.12
N SER A 267 -26.19 -20.46 10.34
CA SER A 267 -27.25 -20.56 11.38
C SER A 267 -27.97 -19.25 11.68
N GLU A 268 -27.24 -18.15 11.59
CA GLU A 268 -27.60 -16.80 11.98
C GLU A 268 -28.26 -15.99 10.86
N ALA A 269 -28.31 -16.53 9.63
CA ALA A 269 -28.77 -15.84 8.42
C ALA A 269 -30.15 -15.18 8.56
N ARG A 270 -30.26 -13.94 8.08
CA ARG A 270 -31.47 -13.09 8.11
C ARG A 270 -31.85 -12.63 6.71
N ASN A 271 -33.02 -11.98 6.60
CA ASN A 271 -33.52 -11.35 5.37
C ASN A 271 -33.50 -12.29 4.14
N ILE A 272 -33.70 -13.59 4.36
CA ILE A 272 -33.51 -14.65 3.36
C ILE A 272 -34.57 -14.51 2.27
N ARG A 273 -34.14 -14.29 1.03
CA ARG A 273 -34.99 -14.23 -0.17
C ARG A 273 -34.52 -15.28 -1.15
N VAL A 274 -35.38 -16.25 -1.45
CA VAL A 274 -35.10 -17.35 -2.37
C VAL A 274 -35.81 -17.07 -3.69
N TYR A 275 -35.02 -17.04 -4.76
CA TYR A 275 -35.46 -16.85 -6.12
C TYR A 275 -35.31 -18.17 -6.89
N GLU A 276 -36.27 -18.49 -7.75
CA GLU A 276 -36.23 -19.60 -8.71
C GLU A 276 -36.49 -19.03 -10.10
N ASN A 277 -35.61 -19.33 -11.07
CA ASN A 277 -35.70 -18.79 -12.43
C ASN A 277 -35.84 -17.25 -12.46
N GLY A 278 -35.17 -16.55 -11.53
CA GLY A 278 -35.26 -15.09 -11.35
C GLY A 278 -36.49 -14.57 -10.58
N THR A 279 -37.53 -15.39 -10.35
CA THR A 279 -38.75 -15.00 -9.63
C THR A 279 -38.64 -15.28 -8.12
N ILE A 280 -39.15 -14.40 -7.26
CA ILE A 280 -39.18 -14.65 -5.81
C ILE A 280 -40.14 -15.80 -5.51
N LYS A 281 -39.62 -16.88 -4.93
CA LYS A 281 -40.39 -18.06 -4.53
C LYS A 281 -40.69 -18.08 -3.03
N TRP A 282 -39.73 -17.68 -2.20
CA TRP A 282 -39.88 -17.66 -0.74
C TRP A 282 -39.12 -16.51 -0.07
N CYS A 283 -39.63 -16.02 1.07
CA CYS A 283 -38.98 -15.02 1.91
C CYS A 283 -39.07 -15.41 3.40
N TYR A 284 -37.97 -15.31 4.15
CA TYR A 284 -37.89 -15.69 5.57
C TYR A 284 -37.01 -14.74 6.39
N ASN A 285 -37.47 -14.38 7.59
CA ASN A 285 -36.72 -13.49 8.49
C ASN A 285 -35.56 -14.19 9.24
N SER A 286 -35.48 -15.52 9.18
CA SER A 286 -34.42 -16.33 9.79
C SER A 286 -34.42 -17.77 9.28
N THR A 287 -33.37 -18.52 9.57
CA THR A 287 -33.19 -19.98 9.33
C THR A 287 -34.20 -20.91 10.03
N LYS A 288 -35.04 -20.39 10.96
CA LYS A 288 -36.00 -21.21 11.71
C LYS A 288 -37.02 -21.87 10.77
N ASN A 289 -37.19 -23.19 10.91
CA ASN A 289 -38.13 -24.04 10.17
C ASN A 289 -37.82 -24.27 8.67
N LEU A 290 -36.58 -24.05 8.19
CA LEU A 290 -36.22 -24.25 6.78
C LEU A 290 -35.78 -25.68 6.41
N SER A 291 -35.72 -26.60 7.36
CA SER A 291 -35.13 -27.96 7.22
C SER A 291 -35.73 -28.83 6.11
N ASN A 292 -36.99 -28.60 5.76
CA ASN A 292 -37.75 -29.47 4.87
C ASN A 292 -37.83 -28.93 3.43
N ILE A 293 -37.19 -27.79 3.14
CA ILE A 293 -37.20 -27.16 1.82
C ILE A 293 -36.03 -27.71 1.01
N ILE A 294 -36.32 -28.59 0.07
CA ILE A 294 -35.35 -29.12 -0.90
C ILE A 294 -35.15 -28.06 -1.99
N ILE A 295 -33.90 -27.69 -2.25
CA ILE A 295 -33.49 -26.74 -3.29
C ILE A 295 -33.00 -27.49 -4.53
N ALA A 296 -32.22 -28.56 -4.34
CA ALA A 296 -31.70 -29.36 -5.44
C ALA A 296 -31.46 -30.82 -5.00
N ARG A 297 -31.14 -31.71 -5.94
CA ARG A 297 -30.81 -33.11 -5.67
C ARG A 297 -29.52 -33.53 -6.35
N GLY A 298 -28.59 -34.06 -5.56
CA GLY A 298 -27.49 -34.87 -6.07
C GLY A 298 -27.89 -36.33 -6.24
N LYS A 299 -27.01 -37.08 -6.89
CA LYS A 299 -27.10 -38.54 -7.10
C LYS A 299 -25.83 -39.20 -6.61
N LYS A 300 -25.95 -40.28 -5.85
CA LYS A 300 -24.88 -41.26 -5.63
C LYS A 300 -25.23 -42.50 -6.43
N ILE A 301 -24.31 -42.96 -7.27
CA ILE A 301 -24.52 -44.11 -8.14
C ILE A 301 -23.41 -45.10 -7.88
N ARG A 302 -23.79 -46.35 -7.62
CA ARG A 302 -22.88 -47.47 -7.44
C ARG A 302 -23.13 -48.49 -8.53
N ILE A 303 -22.07 -49.01 -9.11
CA ILE A 303 -22.08 -50.09 -10.10
C ILE A 303 -21.36 -51.28 -9.48
N TYR A 304 -21.85 -52.51 -9.67
CA TYR A 304 -21.21 -53.72 -9.13
C TYR A 304 -21.50 -54.96 -9.97
N HIS A 305 -20.76 -56.05 -9.72
CA HIS A 305 -21.02 -57.38 -10.29
C HIS A 305 -20.57 -58.50 -9.36
N SER A 306 -21.03 -59.72 -9.65
CA SER A 306 -20.55 -60.97 -9.05
C SER A 306 -19.75 -61.85 -10.02
N SER A 307 -19.41 -61.32 -11.21
CA SER A 307 -18.60 -62.03 -12.21
C SER A 307 -17.21 -62.44 -11.67
N PRO A 308 -16.72 -63.66 -11.99
CA PRO A 308 -15.36 -64.12 -11.65
C PRO A 308 -14.27 -63.41 -12.46
N LEU A 309 -14.65 -62.73 -13.55
CA LEU A 309 -13.78 -61.93 -14.40
C LEU A 309 -14.13 -60.43 -14.23
N PRO A 310 -13.12 -59.53 -14.18
CA PRO A 310 -13.36 -58.09 -14.18
C PRO A 310 -13.91 -57.62 -15.53
N TYR A 311 -14.59 -56.48 -15.53
CA TYR A 311 -15.09 -55.85 -16.75
C TYR A 311 -14.28 -54.62 -17.12
N HIS A 312 -14.07 -54.40 -18.42
CA HIS A 312 -13.22 -53.33 -18.94
C HIS A 312 -14.03 -52.33 -19.77
N ASN A 313 -13.57 -51.07 -19.79
CA ASN A 313 -14.19 -49.97 -20.55
C ASN A 313 -15.71 -49.75 -20.27
N VAL A 314 -16.16 -50.08 -19.05
CA VAL A 314 -17.57 -49.94 -18.64
C VAL A 314 -17.95 -48.46 -18.73
N THR A 315 -18.95 -48.15 -19.54
CA THR A 315 -19.35 -46.77 -19.84
C THR A 315 -20.82 -46.55 -19.48
N VAL A 316 -21.12 -45.54 -18.66
CA VAL A 316 -22.49 -45.24 -18.20
C VAL A 316 -22.88 -43.81 -18.55
N ASN A 317 -24.07 -43.65 -19.13
CA ASN A 317 -24.66 -42.36 -19.44
C ASN A 317 -25.67 -42.00 -18.34
N ILE A 318 -25.35 -40.98 -17.55
CA ILE A 318 -26.14 -40.52 -16.41
C ILE A 318 -26.76 -39.16 -16.75
N SER A 319 -28.08 -39.08 -16.89
CA SER A 319 -28.77 -37.82 -17.13
C SER A 319 -28.69 -36.89 -15.92
N ILE A 320 -28.36 -35.62 -16.15
CA ILE A 320 -28.20 -34.57 -15.14
C ILE A 320 -29.07 -33.35 -15.52
N GLU A 321 -29.57 -32.63 -14.52
CA GLU A 321 -30.53 -31.53 -14.72
C GLU A 321 -29.84 -30.23 -15.17
N SER A 322 -28.53 -30.11 -14.92
CA SER A 322 -27.63 -29.06 -15.42
C SER A 322 -26.24 -29.66 -15.60
N ASN A 323 -25.40 -29.04 -16.44
CA ASN A 323 -23.95 -29.33 -16.48
C ASN A 323 -23.21 -28.70 -15.28
N ASP A 324 -23.84 -27.78 -14.54
CA ASP A 324 -23.31 -27.09 -13.36
C ASP A 324 -23.38 -27.99 -12.11
N VAL A 325 -22.51 -29.01 -12.08
CA VAL A 325 -22.45 -30.04 -11.04
C VAL A 325 -20.99 -30.31 -10.61
N SER A 326 -20.77 -30.54 -9.33
CA SER A 326 -19.53 -31.16 -8.83
C SER A 326 -19.65 -32.68 -8.88
N VAL A 327 -18.54 -33.35 -9.18
CA VAL A 327 -18.48 -34.79 -9.43
C VAL A 327 -17.24 -35.38 -8.77
N GLU A 328 -17.46 -36.36 -7.89
CA GLU A 328 -16.41 -37.05 -7.12
C GLU A 328 -16.65 -38.57 -7.17
N GLY A 329 -15.64 -39.37 -7.49
CA GLY A 329 -15.79 -40.82 -7.58
C GLY A 329 -14.64 -41.53 -8.29
N ASP A 330 -14.86 -42.82 -8.54
CA ASP A 330 -13.95 -43.69 -9.28
C ASP A 330 -13.95 -43.36 -10.79
N GLY A 331 -12.83 -43.59 -11.49
CA GLY A 331 -12.76 -43.48 -12.96
C GLY A 331 -12.78 -42.06 -13.53
N ASN A 332 -13.01 -41.93 -14.84
CA ASN A 332 -13.03 -40.66 -15.57
C ASN A 332 -14.45 -40.32 -16.03
N TYR A 333 -14.76 -39.04 -16.27
CA TYR A 333 -16.06 -38.63 -16.80
C TYR A 333 -15.96 -37.49 -17.83
N VAL A 334 -17.00 -37.36 -18.65
CA VAL A 334 -17.20 -36.23 -19.57
C VAL A 334 -18.64 -35.71 -19.43
N LEU A 335 -18.77 -34.41 -19.14
CA LEU A 335 -20.05 -33.70 -19.11
C LEU A 335 -20.38 -33.15 -20.49
N LYS A 336 -21.51 -33.56 -21.10
CA LYS A 336 -21.98 -32.98 -22.37
C LYS A 336 -23.50 -33.08 -22.52
N ASN A 337 -24.13 -31.98 -22.92
CA ASN A 337 -25.56 -31.90 -23.28
C ASN A 337 -26.54 -32.50 -22.23
N GLY A 338 -26.33 -32.25 -20.93
CA GLY A 338 -27.19 -32.80 -19.87
C GLY A 338 -26.98 -34.29 -19.60
N ILE A 339 -25.88 -34.87 -20.09
CA ILE A 339 -25.45 -36.25 -19.81
C ILE A 339 -24.03 -36.20 -19.25
N LEU A 340 -23.84 -36.77 -18.07
CA LEU A 340 -22.53 -37.19 -17.59
C LEU A 340 -22.25 -38.58 -18.15
N ARG A 341 -21.20 -38.72 -18.96
CA ARG A 341 -20.70 -40.03 -19.41
C ARG A 341 -19.52 -40.43 -18.53
N TRP A 342 -19.75 -41.46 -17.72
CA TRP A 342 -18.78 -42.04 -16.79
C TRP A 342 -18.07 -43.22 -17.48
N TYR A 343 -16.75 -43.30 -17.33
CA TYR A 343 -15.88 -44.32 -17.92
C TYR A 343 -15.05 -44.99 -16.82
N ILE A 344 -15.23 -46.30 -16.66
CA ILE A 344 -14.48 -47.15 -15.73
C ILE A 344 -13.63 -48.09 -16.56
N SER A 345 -12.32 -47.86 -16.58
CA SER A 345 -11.37 -48.64 -17.38
C SER A 345 -11.29 -50.10 -16.93
N ASN A 346 -11.39 -50.35 -15.62
CA ASN A 346 -11.38 -51.67 -15.01
C ASN A 346 -12.33 -51.70 -13.79
N LEU A 347 -13.46 -52.39 -13.93
CA LEU A 347 -14.42 -52.67 -12.87
C LEU A 347 -14.13 -54.08 -12.35
N SER A 348 -13.61 -54.17 -11.12
CA SER A 348 -13.18 -55.44 -10.50
C SER A 348 -14.21 -56.05 -9.54
N SER A 349 -15.12 -55.24 -9.00
CA SER A 349 -16.15 -55.66 -8.05
C SER A 349 -17.26 -54.61 -7.90
N SER A 350 -16.89 -53.36 -7.58
CA SER A 350 -17.78 -52.21 -7.63
C SER A 350 -17.04 -50.88 -7.84
N ALA A 351 -17.73 -49.89 -8.39
CA ALA A 351 -17.28 -48.51 -8.56
C ALA A 351 -18.40 -47.53 -8.16
N ASN A 352 -18.05 -46.32 -7.74
CA ASN A 352 -18.97 -45.34 -7.16
C ASN A 352 -18.74 -43.93 -7.76
N ILE A 353 -19.81 -43.18 -7.96
CA ILE A 353 -19.75 -41.76 -8.35
C ILE A 353 -20.81 -40.95 -7.59
N THR A 354 -20.41 -39.80 -7.08
CA THR A 354 -21.27 -38.80 -6.43
C THR A 354 -21.33 -37.57 -7.33
N ILE A 355 -22.55 -37.12 -7.64
CA ILE A 355 -22.84 -35.96 -8.48
C ILE A 355 -23.69 -35.02 -7.63
N MET A 356 -23.21 -33.82 -7.34
CA MET A 356 -23.93 -32.81 -6.56
C MET A 356 -24.14 -31.55 -7.39
N PRO A 357 -25.22 -30.78 -7.18
CA PRO A 357 -25.35 -29.46 -7.78
C PRO A 357 -24.20 -28.57 -7.30
N ASN A 358 -23.63 -27.75 -8.18
CA ASN A 358 -22.64 -26.76 -7.79
C ASN A 358 -23.25 -25.72 -6.83
N VAL A 359 -22.44 -25.14 -5.95
CA VAL A 359 -22.86 -24.17 -4.93
C VAL A 359 -21.86 -23.02 -4.86
N GLU A 360 -22.10 -21.97 -5.63
CA GLU A 360 -21.32 -20.73 -5.56
C GLU A 360 -21.81 -19.85 -4.41
N ARG A 361 -20.88 -19.19 -3.69
CA ARG A 361 -21.19 -18.23 -2.62
C ARG A 361 -20.44 -16.93 -2.84
N PHE A 362 -21.19 -15.83 -2.97
CA PHE A 362 -20.70 -14.48 -3.15
C PHE A 362 -21.01 -13.63 -1.92
N GLN A 363 -20.00 -12.93 -1.42
CA GLN A 363 -20.11 -11.91 -0.38
C GLN A 363 -20.37 -10.55 -1.04
N GLY A 364 -21.14 -9.67 -0.38
CA GLY A 364 -21.23 -8.25 -0.74
C GLY A 364 -20.13 -7.39 -0.10
N ASN A 365 -20.24 -6.07 -0.27
CA ASN A 365 -19.35 -5.11 0.37
C ASN A 365 -19.49 -5.18 1.90
N VAL A 366 -18.39 -4.94 2.61
CA VAL A 366 -18.34 -5.01 4.07
C VAL A 366 -18.25 -3.60 4.65
N THR A 367 -19.30 -3.22 5.39
CA THR A 367 -19.43 -1.93 6.05
C THR A 367 -19.55 -2.17 7.55
N PHE A 368 -18.71 -1.52 8.36
CA PHE A 368 -18.74 -1.75 9.80
C PHE A 368 -20.07 -1.29 10.42
N GLY A 369 -20.63 -2.11 11.31
CA GLY A 369 -21.95 -1.85 11.91
C GLY A 369 -23.17 -2.16 11.01
N LYS A 370 -23.03 -2.25 9.68
CA LYS A 370 -24.12 -2.69 8.78
C LYS A 370 -24.02 -4.23 8.53
N PRO A 371 -25.14 -4.96 8.40
CA PRO A 371 -25.11 -6.40 8.07
C PRO A 371 -24.43 -6.68 6.73
N VAL A 372 -23.71 -7.80 6.61
CA VAL A 372 -23.09 -8.21 5.34
C VAL A 372 -24.10 -9.02 4.53
N GLU A 373 -24.41 -8.55 3.32
CA GLU A 373 -25.27 -9.26 2.38
C GLU A 373 -24.50 -10.37 1.63
N TRP A 374 -25.19 -11.46 1.31
CA TRP A 374 -24.67 -12.63 0.62
C TRP A 374 -25.61 -13.09 -0.48
N LYS A 375 -25.04 -13.77 -1.47
CA LYS A 375 -25.75 -14.42 -2.58
C LYS A 375 -25.17 -15.83 -2.77
N VAL A 376 -26.01 -16.86 -2.65
CA VAL A 376 -25.68 -18.24 -3.02
C VAL A 376 -26.40 -18.60 -4.32
N ARG A 377 -25.70 -19.23 -5.28
CA ARG A 377 -26.32 -19.92 -6.42
C ARG A 377 -26.32 -21.43 -6.15
N CYS A 378 -27.37 -22.12 -6.58
CA CYS A 378 -27.41 -23.59 -6.61
C CYS A 378 -28.38 -24.02 -7.72
N GLY A 379 -27.86 -24.45 -8.86
CA GLY A 379 -28.65 -24.70 -10.06
C GLY A 379 -29.49 -23.46 -10.46
N ASN A 380 -30.80 -23.65 -10.63
CA ASN A 380 -31.72 -22.57 -11.01
C ASN A 380 -32.20 -21.69 -9.84
N PHE A 381 -31.68 -21.90 -8.62
CA PHE A 381 -31.98 -21.11 -7.43
C PHE A 381 -30.90 -20.07 -7.14
N VAL A 382 -31.36 -18.87 -6.72
CA VAL A 382 -30.51 -17.83 -6.14
C VAL A 382 -31.06 -17.48 -4.77
N ILE A 383 -30.23 -17.56 -3.74
CA ILE A 383 -30.61 -17.28 -2.35
C ILE A 383 -29.84 -16.04 -1.89
N ARG A 384 -30.53 -14.95 -1.57
CA ARG A 384 -29.94 -13.78 -0.92
C ARG A 384 -30.24 -13.81 0.57
N TYR A 385 -29.30 -13.41 1.42
CA TYR A 385 -29.47 -13.33 2.89
C TYR A 385 -28.40 -12.44 3.50
N SER A 386 -28.58 -12.01 4.75
CA SER A 386 -27.58 -11.23 5.49
C SER A 386 -27.03 -11.94 6.73
N THR A 387 -25.79 -11.64 7.10
CA THR A 387 -25.11 -12.08 8.32
C THR A 387 -24.78 -10.88 9.23
N PRO A 388 -24.51 -11.09 10.53
CA PRO A 388 -24.24 -10.00 11.48
C PRO A 388 -23.09 -9.07 11.04
N ALA A 389 -23.21 -7.78 11.34
CA ALA A 389 -22.15 -6.82 11.05
C ALA A 389 -20.82 -7.21 11.74
N PRO A 390 -19.66 -7.02 11.09
CA PRO A 390 -18.38 -7.06 11.78
C PRO A 390 -18.22 -5.84 12.67
N ILE A 391 -17.34 -5.96 13.67
CA ILE A 391 -17.13 -4.96 14.72
C ILE A 391 -15.63 -4.61 14.73
N LYS A 392 -15.34 -3.32 14.54
CA LYS A 392 -14.05 -2.71 14.89
C LYS A 392 -14.16 -2.09 16.29
N ARG A 393 -13.11 -2.21 17.11
CA ARG A 393 -12.92 -1.48 18.37
C ARG A 393 -11.49 -0.97 18.42
N GLU A 394 -11.32 0.22 18.98
CA GLU A 394 -10.02 0.89 19.09
C GLU A 394 -9.76 1.24 20.54
N PHE A 395 -8.53 1.03 20.99
CA PHE A 395 -8.08 1.27 22.36
C PHE A 395 -6.78 2.07 22.30
N LEU A 396 -6.81 3.32 22.77
CA LEU A 396 -5.60 4.12 22.93
C LEU A 396 -4.84 3.63 24.16
N GLU A 397 -3.62 3.12 23.97
CA GLU A 397 -2.81 2.52 25.03
C GLU A 397 -1.69 3.44 25.49
N LYS A 398 -1.19 4.30 24.60
CA LYS A 398 -0.22 5.35 24.92
C LYS A 398 -0.43 6.56 24.02
N ASN A 399 -0.36 7.75 24.60
CA ASN A 399 -0.30 9.00 23.86
C ASN A 399 0.61 9.96 24.65
N SER A 400 1.81 10.22 24.15
CA SER A 400 2.69 11.26 24.65
C SER A 400 3.45 11.89 23.49
N GLU A 401 4.09 13.04 23.75
CA GLU A 401 4.92 13.81 22.81
C GLU A 401 6.05 12.98 22.15
N ARG A 402 6.34 11.80 22.68
CA ARG A 402 7.38 10.88 22.18
C ARG A 402 6.80 9.67 21.45
N ILE A 403 5.74 9.05 21.98
CA ILE A 403 5.23 7.76 21.47
C ILE A 403 3.71 7.72 21.54
N TYR A 404 3.09 7.36 20.42
CA TYR A 404 1.69 6.97 20.33
C TYR A 404 1.59 5.44 20.22
N ARG A 405 0.56 4.83 20.82
CA ARG A 405 0.21 3.42 20.63
C ARG A 405 -1.30 3.21 20.72
N LYS A 406 -1.89 2.57 19.72
CA LYS A 406 -3.31 2.17 19.70
C LYS A 406 -3.42 0.71 19.31
N ARG A 407 -4.15 -0.09 20.10
CA ARG A 407 -4.56 -1.45 19.74
C ARG A 407 -5.94 -1.44 19.10
N ILE A 408 -6.10 -2.23 18.05
CA ILE A 408 -7.29 -2.31 17.21
C ILE A 408 -7.76 -3.77 17.18
N LEU A 409 -9.00 -4.00 17.61
CA LEU A 409 -9.65 -5.30 17.53
C LEU A 409 -10.67 -5.28 16.39
N VAL A 410 -10.54 -6.21 15.44
CA VAL A 410 -11.50 -6.42 14.35
C VAL A 410 -12.04 -7.84 14.46
N SER A 411 -13.37 -8.01 14.47
CA SER A 411 -13.99 -9.32 14.68
C SER A 411 -15.36 -9.47 14.03
N SER A 412 -15.77 -10.71 13.76
CA SER A 412 -17.11 -11.06 13.28
C SER A 412 -17.77 -12.10 14.21
N ASN A 413 -19.08 -11.97 14.39
CA ASN A 413 -19.91 -12.98 15.08
C ASN A 413 -20.65 -13.91 14.09
N SER A 414 -20.23 -13.95 12.81
CA SER A 414 -20.74 -14.94 11.84
C SER A 414 -19.87 -16.19 11.82
N SER A 415 -20.51 -17.32 11.53
CA SER A 415 -19.89 -18.59 11.18
C SER A 415 -19.25 -18.60 9.79
N LEU A 416 -19.51 -17.56 8.96
CA LEU A 416 -18.77 -17.30 7.73
C LEU A 416 -17.66 -16.29 8.02
N ALA A 417 -16.41 -16.65 7.72
CA ALA A 417 -15.30 -15.71 7.74
C ALA A 417 -15.45 -14.72 6.57
N TYR A 418 -15.28 -13.43 6.84
CA TYR A 418 -15.47 -12.38 5.83
C TYR A 418 -14.17 -12.13 5.09
N LYS A 419 -14.19 -12.15 3.76
CA LYS A 419 -12.99 -12.04 2.93
C LYS A 419 -12.78 -10.61 2.43
N ASN A 420 -11.52 -10.24 2.26
CA ASN A 420 -11.05 -8.94 1.78
C ASN A 420 -11.71 -7.75 2.49
N VAL A 421 -11.76 -7.79 3.83
CA VAL A 421 -12.37 -6.71 4.62
C VAL A 421 -11.43 -5.52 4.67
N LYS A 422 -11.76 -4.45 3.94
CA LYS A 422 -11.07 -3.17 3.98
C LYS A 422 -11.31 -2.49 5.34
N VAL A 423 -10.26 -2.02 6.00
CA VAL A 423 -10.29 -1.38 7.32
C VAL A 423 -9.39 -0.15 7.31
N CYS A 424 -9.79 0.91 8.00
CA CYS A 424 -8.97 2.09 8.24
C CYS A 424 -9.03 2.54 9.71
N THR A 425 -8.07 3.35 10.13
CA THR A 425 -8.03 4.01 11.44
C THR A 425 -7.33 5.37 11.34
N ARG A 426 -7.78 6.37 12.10
CA ARG A 426 -7.08 7.66 12.22
C ARG A 426 -5.88 7.55 13.16
N ILE A 427 -4.79 8.24 12.83
CA ILE A 427 -3.59 8.41 13.64
C ILE A 427 -3.31 9.92 13.86
N PRO A 428 -2.44 10.30 14.82
CA PRO A 428 -1.80 11.61 14.80
C PRO A 428 -1.01 11.81 13.51
N GLU A 429 -0.93 13.06 13.05
CA GLU A 429 -0.19 13.46 11.85
C GLU A 429 1.28 13.01 11.90
N VAL A 430 1.74 12.35 10.83
CA VAL A 430 3.16 11.98 10.60
C VAL A 430 3.59 12.40 9.20
N ARG A 431 4.85 12.81 9.02
CA ARG A 431 5.37 13.18 7.69
C ARG A 431 5.94 11.96 6.94
N TYR A 432 6.51 10.99 7.65
CA TYR A 432 7.18 9.84 7.03
C TYR A 432 6.60 8.51 7.52
N ASP A 433 6.53 7.55 6.62
CA ASP A 433 6.12 6.17 6.85
C ASP A 433 6.94 5.48 7.95
N LEU A 434 8.24 5.69 7.96
CA LEU A 434 9.18 5.17 8.96
C LEU A 434 8.88 5.61 10.41
N GLN A 435 8.01 6.61 10.63
CA GLN A 435 7.56 6.95 11.98
C GLN A 435 6.61 5.90 12.56
N VAL A 436 5.99 5.08 11.71
CA VAL A 436 4.88 4.18 12.03
C VAL A 436 5.33 2.71 12.04
N SER A 437 4.95 1.97 13.09
CA SER A 437 4.87 0.50 13.04
C SER A 437 3.40 0.08 13.01
N PHE A 438 3.08 -0.99 12.29
CA PHE A 438 1.74 -1.56 12.27
C PHE A 438 1.82 -3.07 12.18
N ASP A 439 1.50 -3.71 13.31
CA ASP A 439 1.88 -5.09 13.61
C ASP A 439 0.68 -5.86 14.17
N ASP A 440 0.71 -7.20 14.14
CA ASP A 440 -0.18 -8.03 14.96
C ASP A 440 0.33 -8.18 16.42
N LEU A 441 -0.34 -9.02 17.23
CA LEU A 441 0.10 -9.28 18.61
C LEU A 441 1.37 -10.15 18.71
N ASP A 442 1.71 -10.89 17.65
CA ASP A 442 2.92 -11.70 17.55
C ASP A 442 4.09 -10.88 16.95
N HIS A 443 3.90 -9.57 16.76
CA HIS A 443 4.84 -8.59 16.22
C HIS A 443 5.23 -8.87 14.76
N GLN A 444 4.33 -9.46 13.98
CA GLN A 444 4.47 -9.56 12.53
C GLN A 444 3.93 -8.30 11.86
N GLY A 445 4.78 -7.65 11.06
CA GLY A 445 4.43 -6.43 10.33
C GLY A 445 3.32 -6.67 9.30
N ILE A 446 2.29 -5.84 9.34
CA ILE A 446 1.13 -5.88 8.44
C ILE A 446 1.43 -5.03 7.20
N SER A 447 0.86 -5.38 6.05
CA SER A 447 0.87 -4.50 4.86
C SER A 447 -0.26 -3.47 4.97
N TYR A 448 0.10 -2.19 4.89
CA TYR A 448 -0.82 -1.06 4.99
C TYR A 448 -0.43 0.09 4.05
N ASN A 449 -1.40 0.94 3.76
CA ASN A 449 -1.22 2.24 3.14
C ASN A 449 -1.33 3.33 4.21
N LEU A 450 -0.51 4.37 4.09
CA LEU A 450 -0.76 5.65 4.76
C LEU A 450 -1.49 6.59 3.81
N LEU A 451 -2.48 7.29 4.35
CA LEU A 451 -3.31 8.25 3.64
C LEU A 451 -3.30 9.59 4.38
N ASP A 452 -3.23 10.66 3.60
CA ASP A 452 -3.57 12.02 3.99
C ASP A 452 -5.04 12.23 3.59
N ARG A 453 -5.97 12.30 4.56
CA ARG A 453 -7.41 12.46 4.29
C ARG A 453 -7.94 13.88 4.47
N ASP A 454 -7.14 14.85 4.95
CA ASP A 454 -7.53 16.27 5.00
C ASP A 454 -6.74 17.15 4.00
N GLY A 455 -5.82 16.56 3.24
CA GLY A 455 -5.07 17.24 2.18
C GLY A 455 -4.07 18.25 2.74
N ASN A 456 -3.48 17.97 3.91
CA ASN A 456 -2.54 18.86 4.58
C ASN A 456 -1.04 18.53 4.30
N ASN A 457 -0.77 17.45 3.56
CA ASN A 457 0.55 16.87 3.24
C ASN A 457 1.22 16.10 4.40
N LEU A 458 0.43 15.65 5.40
CA LEU A 458 0.83 14.74 6.47
C LEU A 458 -0.16 13.58 6.52
N PHE A 459 0.32 12.37 6.85
CA PHE A 459 -0.53 11.19 6.90
C PHE A 459 -1.34 11.18 8.21
N ASP A 460 -2.67 11.09 8.10
CA ASP A 460 -3.62 11.10 9.22
C ASP A 460 -4.34 9.76 9.40
N THR A 461 -4.16 8.82 8.46
CA THR A 461 -4.94 7.58 8.38
C THR A 461 -4.08 6.39 7.93
N ILE A 462 -4.24 5.26 8.61
CA ILE A 462 -3.76 3.94 8.16
C ILE A 462 -4.92 3.17 7.54
N GLU A 463 -4.68 2.52 6.41
CA GLU A 463 -5.65 1.69 5.70
C GLU A 463 -5.05 0.33 5.31
N TRP A 464 -5.76 -0.77 5.55
CA TRP A 464 -5.32 -2.13 5.24
C TRP A 464 -6.49 -3.04 4.85
N VAL A 465 -6.18 -4.25 4.38
CA VAL A 465 -7.17 -5.27 4.02
C VAL A 465 -6.92 -6.52 4.84
N ILE A 466 -7.96 -7.05 5.49
CA ILE A 466 -7.93 -8.34 6.17
C ILE A 466 -8.37 -9.42 5.17
N PRO A 467 -7.49 -10.36 4.74
CA PRO A 467 -7.83 -11.34 3.71
C PRO A 467 -8.96 -12.28 4.14
N GLU A 468 -8.98 -12.67 5.42
CA GLU A 468 -10.03 -13.48 6.02
C GLU A 468 -10.24 -13.10 7.50
N LEU A 469 -11.41 -12.53 7.81
CA LEU A 469 -11.76 -11.99 9.11
C LEU A 469 -12.55 -13.01 9.95
N SER A 470 -11.96 -13.38 11.08
CA SER A 470 -12.60 -14.07 12.20
C SER A 470 -12.50 -13.21 13.47
N HIS A 471 -11.32 -13.15 14.09
CA HIS A 471 -10.97 -12.30 15.22
C HIS A 471 -9.48 -11.94 15.11
N GLN A 472 -9.19 -10.66 14.85
CA GLN A 472 -7.85 -10.14 14.60
C GLN A 472 -7.54 -8.96 15.52
N ASN A 473 -6.31 -8.91 16.04
CA ASN A 473 -5.83 -7.83 16.89
C ASN A 473 -4.56 -7.24 16.28
N TYR A 474 -4.56 -5.92 16.09
CA TYR A 474 -3.45 -5.15 15.53
C TYR A 474 -3.00 -4.07 16.50
N VAL A 475 -1.75 -3.63 16.36
CA VAL A 475 -1.16 -2.52 17.11
C VAL A 475 -0.58 -1.55 16.09
N VAL A 476 -1.01 -0.29 16.13
CA VAL A 476 -0.24 0.81 15.55
C VAL A 476 0.59 1.45 16.65
N SER A 477 1.88 1.65 16.37
CA SER A 477 2.80 2.46 17.18
C SER A 477 3.37 3.59 16.33
N ILE A 478 3.65 4.74 16.94
CA ILE A 478 4.36 5.84 16.27
C ILE A 478 5.46 6.35 17.21
N ASP A 479 6.67 6.50 16.69
CA ASP A 479 7.76 7.21 17.37
C ASP A 479 7.93 8.61 16.77
N PHE A 480 7.61 9.63 17.56
CA PHE A 480 7.77 11.03 17.17
C PHE A 480 9.23 11.51 17.28
N ASN A 481 10.10 10.81 18.03
CA ASN A 481 11.51 11.17 18.15
C ASN A 481 12.32 10.76 16.91
N ARG A 482 11.84 9.78 16.12
CA ARG A 482 12.53 9.30 14.92
C ARG A 482 12.75 10.39 13.87
N VAL A 483 11.92 11.43 13.88
CA VAL A 483 12.00 12.56 12.96
C VAL A 483 12.06 13.85 13.77
N ARG A 484 13.25 14.44 13.84
CA ARG A 484 13.43 15.79 14.39
C ARG A 484 13.21 16.81 13.26
N PHE A 485 12.12 17.54 13.31
CA PHE A 485 11.95 18.80 12.59
C PHE A 485 13.07 19.75 13.08
N ALA A 486 14.06 20.04 12.24
CA ALA A 486 15.36 20.54 12.69
C ALA A 486 15.50 22.06 12.59
N ASP A 487 14.91 22.63 11.54
CA ASP A 487 14.72 24.06 11.28
C ASP A 487 13.50 24.25 10.32
N ARG A 488 13.30 25.44 9.73
CA ARG A 488 12.19 25.76 8.80
C ARG A 488 12.21 24.91 7.50
N PHE A 489 13.38 24.44 7.09
CA PHE A 489 13.70 23.85 5.77
C PHE A 489 14.16 22.38 5.85
N ALA A 490 14.59 21.90 7.02
CA ALA A 490 15.21 20.60 7.19
C ALA A 490 14.54 19.69 8.23
N ASP A 491 14.39 18.40 7.87
CA ASP A 491 14.03 17.31 8.77
C ASP A 491 15.22 16.36 8.95
N HIS A 492 15.49 15.93 10.19
CA HIS A 492 16.57 15.02 10.53
C HIS A 492 15.99 13.70 11.05
N ILE A 493 16.21 12.63 10.31
CA ILE A 493 15.71 11.29 10.62
C ILE A 493 16.80 10.49 11.35
N ASP A 494 16.45 9.87 12.48
CA ASP A 494 17.27 8.87 13.16
C ASP A 494 17.06 7.51 12.48
N ASN A 495 18.16 6.94 11.97
CA ASN A 495 18.14 5.65 11.27
C ASN A 495 18.26 4.46 12.25
N TYR A 496 18.51 4.73 13.54
CA TYR A 496 18.77 3.76 14.62
C TYR A 496 20.04 2.89 14.46
N ASP A 497 20.94 3.27 13.54
CA ASP A 497 22.26 2.64 13.30
C ASP A 497 23.44 3.55 13.70
N GLY A 498 23.15 4.63 14.44
CA GLY A 498 24.12 5.69 14.78
C GLY A 498 24.31 6.76 13.69
N THR A 499 23.66 6.61 12.53
CA THR A 499 23.60 7.63 11.48
C THR A 499 22.28 8.41 11.50
N TYR A 500 22.35 9.67 11.07
CA TYR A 500 21.20 10.55 10.88
C TYR A 500 21.11 10.94 9.40
N THR A 501 19.90 10.97 8.84
CA THR A 501 19.67 11.46 7.47
C THR A 501 18.91 12.78 7.50
N ALA A 502 19.57 13.86 7.08
CA ALA A 502 18.95 15.17 6.89
C ALA A 502 18.33 15.29 5.49
N TYR A 503 17.07 15.73 5.44
CA TYR A 503 16.32 16.08 4.23
C TYR A 503 16.14 17.60 4.22
N ILE A 504 16.90 18.31 3.38
CA ILE A 504 16.90 19.78 3.29
C ILE A 504 16.27 20.23 1.98
N TYR A 505 15.17 20.98 2.06
CA TYR A 505 14.45 21.49 0.90
C TYR A 505 14.85 22.94 0.56
N SER A 506 14.65 23.40 -0.69
CA SER A 506 14.96 24.79 -1.06
C SER A 506 14.01 25.86 -0.48
N GLY A 507 12.90 25.44 0.15
CA GLY A 507 11.95 26.32 0.83
C GLY A 507 11.12 25.59 1.90
N PRO A 508 10.27 26.32 2.65
CA PRO A 508 9.77 25.91 3.96
C PRO A 508 8.96 24.61 3.99
N ILE A 509 9.17 23.83 5.05
CA ILE A 509 8.44 22.60 5.39
C ILE A 509 7.91 22.59 6.83
N ASN A 510 8.56 23.32 7.73
CA ASN A 510 8.26 23.36 9.16
C ASN A 510 7.94 24.80 9.59
N TYR A 511 7.11 24.94 10.63
CA TYR A 511 6.90 26.20 11.35
C TYR A 511 7.49 26.08 12.75
N TYR A 512 7.76 27.21 13.41
CA TYR A 512 8.20 27.22 14.81
C TYR A 512 6.98 27.39 15.73
N ASP A 513 6.75 26.43 16.62
CA ASP A 513 5.65 26.50 17.60
C ASP A 513 6.15 27.12 18.90
N GLU A 514 5.87 28.41 19.07
CA GLU A 514 6.25 29.21 20.25
C GLU A 514 5.75 28.61 21.58
N ASN A 515 4.67 27.80 21.58
CA ASN A 515 4.15 27.20 22.81
C ASN A 515 4.93 25.95 23.22
N LYS A 516 5.50 25.23 22.24
CA LYS A 516 6.36 24.05 22.50
C LYS A 516 7.86 24.37 22.48
N GLY A 517 8.24 25.53 21.94
CA GLY A 517 9.64 25.95 21.79
C GLY A 517 10.42 25.13 20.76
N CYS A 518 9.74 24.52 19.78
CA CYS A 518 10.34 23.64 18.79
C CYS A 518 9.73 23.81 17.40
N PHE A 519 10.42 23.30 16.37
CA PHE A 519 9.85 23.19 15.03
C PHE A 519 8.85 22.03 14.96
N LEU A 520 7.79 22.23 14.18
CA LEU A 520 6.77 21.25 13.84
C LEU A 520 6.49 21.29 12.34
N PRO A 521 5.97 20.22 11.73
CA PRO A 521 5.60 20.24 10.32
C PRO A 521 4.53 21.29 10.06
N ILE A 522 4.63 22.00 8.92
CA ILE A 522 3.53 22.85 8.45
C ILE A 522 2.31 21.94 8.24
N ASN A 523 1.20 22.33 8.85
CA ASN A 523 -0.11 21.73 8.69
C ASN A 523 -1.04 22.85 8.19
N THR A 524 -1.59 22.69 7.00
CA THR A 524 -2.44 23.70 6.32
C THR A 524 -3.91 23.65 6.71
N THR A 525 -4.33 22.71 7.57
CA THR A 525 -5.74 22.52 7.94
C THR A 525 -6.31 23.71 8.70
N ILE A 526 -7.55 24.05 8.37
CA ILE A 526 -8.29 25.19 8.90
C ILE A 526 -9.09 24.73 10.11
N GLU A 527 -8.85 25.36 11.26
CA GLU A 527 -9.46 25.03 12.55
C GLU A 527 -10.51 26.08 12.97
N ASN A 528 -11.48 25.66 13.79
CA ASN A 528 -12.47 26.57 14.39
C ASN A 528 -11.82 27.36 15.54
N ILE A 529 -12.00 28.67 15.55
CA ILE A 529 -11.44 29.60 16.54
C ILE A 529 -12.45 30.71 16.91
N SER A 530 -12.02 31.69 17.70
CA SER A 530 -12.70 32.99 17.77
C SER A 530 -11.67 34.11 17.99
N TYR A 531 -11.43 34.92 16.96
CA TYR A 531 -10.44 36.00 16.99
C TYR A 531 -10.90 37.19 16.15
N ASN A 532 -11.07 38.37 16.75
CA ASN A 532 -11.41 39.62 16.05
C ASN A 532 -12.61 39.56 15.06
N GLY A 533 -13.57 38.68 15.30
CA GLY A 533 -14.71 38.44 14.40
C GLY A 533 -14.35 37.58 13.18
N PHE A 534 -13.38 36.69 13.31
CA PHE A 534 -13.13 35.56 12.42
C PHE A 534 -13.32 34.26 13.23
N GLU A 535 -13.94 33.25 12.62
CA GLU A 535 -14.30 31.98 13.27
C GLU A 535 -13.50 30.77 12.75
N TYR A 536 -12.78 30.93 11.65
CA TYR A 536 -11.88 29.90 11.13
C TYR A 536 -10.47 30.45 10.95
N ALA A 537 -9.45 29.61 11.16
CA ALA A 537 -8.06 30.00 10.89
C ALA A 537 -7.14 28.81 10.60
N ASN A 538 -6.07 29.05 9.84
CA ASN A 538 -4.89 28.22 9.88
C ASN A 538 -3.77 28.95 10.66
N LEU A 539 -3.17 28.26 11.63
CA LEU A 539 -2.17 28.80 12.56
C LEU A 539 -0.89 27.95 12.66
N LYS A 540 -0.86 26.76 12.06
CA LYS A 540 0.25 25.78 12.15
C LYS A 540 1.22 25.92 10.97
N ASN A 541 1.63 27.15 10.70
CA ASN A 541 2.32 27.54 9.47
C ASN A 541 3.25 28.74 9.76
N ASN A 542 4.10 29.14 8.82
CA ASN A 542 5.00 30.30 8.99
C ASN A 542 4.26 31.66 8.91
N PHE A 543 2.94 31.61 8.81
CA PHE A 543 1.99 32.73 8.75
C PHE A 543 0.64 32.28 9.34
N ALA A 544 -0.30 33.21 9.45
CA ALA A 544 -1.66 32.92 9.88
C ALA A 544 -2.67 33.37 8.83
N VAL A 545 -3.70 32.56 8.59
CA VAL A 545 -4.87 32.92 7.76
C VAL A 545 -6.11 32.89 8.64
N TYR A 546 -7.03 33.84 8.46
CA TYR A 546 -8.27 33.96 9.22
C TYR A 546 -9.45 34.18 8.27
N PHE A 547 -10.56 33.46 8.47
CA PHE A 547 -11.76 33.54 7.64
C PHE A 547 -13.02 33.83 8.49
N ASP A 548 -13.86 34.74 8.00
CA ASP A 548 -15.13 35.16 8.59
C ASP A 548 -16.23 34.20 8.12
N LYS A 549 -17.09 33.71 9.02
CA LYS A 549 -18.20 32.81 8.61
C LYS A 549 -19.41 33.54 8.04
N ASP A 550 -19.63 34.80 8.44
CA ASP A 550 -20.83 35.58 8.12
C ASP A 550 -20.60 36.53 6.92
N LYS A 551 -19.35 36.62 6.43
CA LYS A 551 -18.94 37.47 5.28
C LYS A 551 -17.86 36.79 4.46
N ALA A 552 -17.81 37.13 3.17
CA ALA A 552 -16.69 36.82 2.29
C ALA A 552 -15.48 37.72 2.60
N ARG A 553 -14.85 37.49 3.76
CA ARG A 553 -13.75 38.29 4.31
C ARG A 553 -12.64 37.38 4.86
N VAL A 554 -11.44 37.57 4.34
CA VAL A 554 -10.23 36.79 4.72
C VAL A 554 -9.10 37.74 5.12
N MET A 555 -8.31 37.36 6.12
CA MET A 555 -7.10 38.06 6.54
C MET A 555 -5.89 37.13 6.50
N LEU A 556 -4.89 37.49 5.71
CA LEU A 556 -3.55 36.89 5.72
C LEU A 556 -2.64 37.74 6.60
N ARG A 557 -1.92 37.13 7.55
CA ARG A 557 -0.98 37.82 8.45
C ARG A 557 0.39 37.12 8.51
N TYR A 558 1.44 37.88 8.25
CA TYR A 558 2.84 37.47 8.38
C TYR A 558 3.59 38.47 9.25
N LYS A 559 4.12 38.02 10.39
CA LYS A 559 4.75 38.89 11.41
C LYS A 559 3.80 40.04 11.78
N ASP A 560 4.28 41.29 11.83
CA ASP A 560 3.48 42.49 12.11
C ASP A 560 2.62 42.97 10.91
N CYS A 561 2.65 42.28 9.77
CA CYS A 561 1.99 42.71 8.54
C CYS A 561 0.74 41.88 8.24
N SER A 562 -0.36 42.54 7.87
CA SER A 562 -1.60 41.90 7.46
C SER A 562 -2.22 42.52 6.22
N VAL A 563 -2.90 41.68 5.44
CA VAL A 563 -3.78 42.05 4.34
C VAL A 563 -5.15 41.46 4.63
N ILE A 564 -6.21 42.27 4.51
CA ILE A 564 -7.60 41.82 4.61
C ILE A 564 -8.26 42.05 3.26
N TRP A 565 -8.80 41.00 2.65
CA TRP A 565 -9.68 41.09 1.49
C TRP A 565 -11.14 41.01 1.96
N ASN A 566 -11.99 41.83 1.37
CA ASN A 566 -13.41 41.90 1.65
C ASN A 566 -14.18 41.98 0.32
N ILE A 567 -15.03 40.99 0.03
CA ILE A 567 -15.90 41.01 -1.14
C ILE A 567 -17.25 41.61 -0.75
N GLY A 568 -17.69 42.62 -1.50
CA GLY A 568 -19.01 43.25 -1.38
C GLY A 568 -19.89 43.01 -2.61
N ASP A 569 -21.05 43.69 -2.65
CA ASP A 569 -21.92 43.74 -3.84
C ASP A 569 -21.15 44.17 -5.10
N GLN A 570 -21.45 43.54 -6.23
CA GLN A 570 -20.78 43.74 -7.52
C GLN A 570 -21.76 44.26 -8.59
N ASP A 571 -21.24 44.83 -9.68
CA ASP A 571 -22.06 45.31 -10.81
C ASP A 571 -22.94 44.22 -11.45
N PHE A 572 -22.52 42.95 -11.35
CA PHE A 572 -23.25 41.80 -11.89
C PHE A 572 -24.22 41.14 -10.88
N GLY A 573 -24.16 41.49 -9.59
CA GLY A 573 -24.96 40.81 -8.57
C GLY A 573 -24.68 41.27 -7.13
N LYS A 574 -25.70 41.15 -6.28
CA LYS A 574 -25.56 41.33 -4.83
C LYS A 574 -25.13 40.03 -4.16
N ILE A 575 -24.44 40.14 -3.03
CA ILE A 575 -24.10 38.96 -2.21
C ILE A 575 -25.39 38.30 -1.72
N GLN A 576 -25.46 36.97 -1.86
CA GLN A 576 -26.59 36.16 -1.40
C GLN A 576 -26.34 35.59 0.00
N ASN A 577 -27.33 34.87 0.54
CA ASN A 577 -27.11 34.01 1.69
C ASN A 577 -26.34 32.75 1.23
N PHE A 578 -25.01 32.82 1.26
CA PHE A 578 -24.13 31.68 1.02
C PHE A 578 -24.12 30.72 2.23
N ASP A 579 -23.66 29.49 1.97
CA ASP A 579 -23.26 28.54 3.00
C ASP A 579 -21.72 28.46 3.05
N VAL A 580 -21.16 27.99 4.17
CA VAL A 580 -19.70 27.86 4.39
C VAL A 580 -19.34 26.46 4.85
N PHE A 581 -18.35 25.88 4.20
CA PHE A 581 -17.83 24.52 4.43
C PHE A 581 -16.31 24.59 4.44
N VAL A 582 -15.74 23.95 5.45
CA VAL A 582 -14.30 23.78 5.62
C VAL A 582 -13.99 22.31 5.42
N ASN A 583 -13.06 22.02 4.52
CA ASN A 583 -12.52 20.68 4.29
C ASN A 583 -11.00 20.76 4.29
N GLY A 584 -10.38 20.38 5.41
CA GLY A 584 -8.93 20.38 5.58
C GLY A 584 -8.31 21.76 5.34
N SER A 585 -7.45 21.85 4.32
CA SER A 585 -6.78 23.08 3.88
C SER A 585 -7.67 24.05 3.07
N THR A 586 -8.93 23.70 2.83
CA THR A 586 -9.85 24.42 1.93
C THR A 586 -11.05 24.98 2.69
N ILE A 587 -11.48 26.20 2.35
CA ILE A 587 -12.76 26.78 2.76
C ILE A 587 -13.47 27.35 1.53
N THR A 588 -14.75 27.02 1.36
CA THR A 588 -15.58 27.56 0.27
C THR A 588 -16.76 28.33 0.84
N TYR A 589 -17.15 29.40 0.14
CA TYR A 589 -18.37 30.16 0.31
C TYR A 589 -19.24 29.89 -0.93
N GLU A 590 -20.15 28.91 -0.89
CA GLU A 590 -20.92 28.58 -2.10
C GLU A 590 -22.06 29.56 -2.34
N ASN A 591 -22.32 29.84 -3.61
CA ASN A 591 -23.44 30.64 -4.09
C ASN A 591 -23.42 32.07 -3.52
N ILE A 592 -22.22 32.59 -3.21
CA ILE A 592 -21.97 34.00 -2.84
C ILE A 592 -22.60 34.95 -3.86
N PHE A 593 -22.62 34.56 -5.15
CA PHE A 593 -23.48 35.13 -6.19
C PHE A 593 -24.16 34.00 -6.99
N ASP A 594 -25.09 34.34 -7.89
CA ASP A 594 -25.87 33.32 -8.64
C ASP A 594 -25.00 32.49 -9.59
N GLY A 595 -24.66 31.27 -9.17
CA GLY A 595 -23.74 30.39 -9.90
C GLY A 595 -22.26 30.79 -9.77
N ILE A 596 -21.89 31.48 -8.70
CA ILE A 596 -20.50 31.77 -8.34
C ILE A 596 -20.23 31.29 -6.92
N ASP A 597 -19.12 30.57 -6.73
CA ASP A 597 -18.52 30.32 -5.42
C ASP A 597 -17.21 31.10 -5.26
N LEU A 598 -16.83 31.32 -4.01
CA LEU A 598 -15.51 31.79 -3.63
C LEU A 598 -14.83 30.72 -2.79
N ARG A 599 -13.78 30.09 -3.30
CA ARG A 599 -12.99 29.06 -2.62
C ARG A 599 -11.61 29.60 -2.28
N TYR A 600 -11.13 29.30 -1.08
CA TYR A 600 -9.76 29.61 -0.65
C TYR A 600 -9.04 28.34 -0.24
N ARG A 601 -7.74 28.27 -0.53
CA ARG A 601 -6.88 27.14 -0.20
C ARG A 601 -5.61 27.62 0.48
N VAL A 602 -5.39 27.22 1.72
CA VAL A 602 -4.15 27.52 2.45
C VAL A 602 -3.03 26.62 1.91
N THR A 603 -1.91 27.22 1.53
CA THR A 603 -0.71 26.49 1.08
C THR A 603 0.39 26.56 2.16
N TYR A 604 1.55 25.96 1.89
CA TYR A 604 2.70 26.04 2.82
C TYR A 604 3.44 27.41 2.75
N ASP A 605 3.08 28.26 1.79
CA ASP A 605 3.73 29.53 1.43
C ASP A 605 2.76 30.72 1.22
N GLY A 606 1.45 30.50 1.30
CA GLY A 606 0.44 31.55 1.13
C GLY A 606 -1.00 31.04 1.05
N LEU A 607 -1.77 31.65 0.16
CA LEU A 607 -3.21 31.46 0.01
C LEU A 607 -3.59 31.52 -1.47
N SER A 608 -4.18 30.45 -2.04
CA SER A 608 -4.87 30.58 -3.34
C SER A 608 -6.31 31.03 -3.12
N GLU A 609 -6.75 31.94 -3.98
CA GLU A 609 -8.15 32.36 -4.13
C GLU A 609 -8.66 31.80 -5.45
N GLU A 610 -9.81 31.15 -5.43
CA GLU A 610 -10.40 30.44 -6.55
C GLU A 610 -11.86 30.91 -6.69
N ILE A 611 -12.14 31.83 -7.61
CA ILE A 611 -13.50 32.30 -7.91
C ILE A 611 -14.09 31.39 -8.97
N ILE A 612 -15.07 30.57 -8.60
CA ILE A 612 -15.57 29.45 -9.40
C ILE A 612 -16.90 29.84 -10.04
N LEU A 613 -16.93 29.90 -11.36
CA LEU A 613 -18.13 30.13 -12.15
C LEU A 613 -18.76 28.78 -12.50
N LYS A 614 -19.93 28.45 -11.96
CA LYS A 614 -20.64 27.17 -12.21
C LYS A 614 -21.32 27.09 -13.58
N LYS A 615 -21.48 28.23 -14.25
CA LYS A 615 -22.26 28.38 -15.50
C LYS A 615 -21.80 29.61 -16.30
N PRO A 616 -22.11 29.70 -17.61
CA PRO A 616 -21.91 30.92 -18.40
C PRO A 616 -22.59 32.14 -17.77
N LEU A 617 -21.82 33.20 -17.52
CA LEU A 617 -22.25 34.42 -16.82
C LEU A 617 -21.73 35.69 -17.51
N ASP A 618 -22.47 36.79 -17.36
CA ASP A 618 -22.17 38.10 -17.97
C ASP A 618 -21.21 38.97 -17.12
N ILE A 619 -20.20 38.33 -16.51
CA ILE A 619 -19.21 38.98 -15.65
C ILE A 619 -18.15 39.67 -16.52
N LYS A 620 -17.89 40.95 -16.27
CA LYS A 620 -16.83 41.73 -16.92
C LYS A 620 -15.62 41.96 -16.03
N SER A 621 -15.87 42.02 -14.73
CA SER A 621 -14.89 42.30 -13.70
C SER A 621 -15.46 41.97 -12.33
N LEU A 622 -14.58 41.69 -11.38
CA LEU A 622 -14.90 41.53 -9.96
C LEU A 622 -13.95 42.43 -9.16
N THR A 623 -14.42 43.07 -8.10
CA THR A 623 -13.61 43.97 -7.26
C THR A 623 -13.60 43.54 -5.80
N GLU A 624 -12.40 43.31 -5.25
CA GLU A 624 -12.18 43.24 -3.80
C GLU A 624 -11.89 44.62 -3.21
N GLU A 625 -12.36 44.82 -1.98
CA GLU A 625 -11.84 45.83 -1.07
C GLU A 625 -10.66 45.23 -0.29
N ILE A 626 -9.56 45.99 -0.15
CA ILE A 626 -8.34 45.55 0.52
C ILE A 626 -7.89 46.57 1.57
N GLU A 627 -7.78 46.08 2.81
CA GLU A 627 -7.14 46.79 3.92
C GLU A 627 -5.70 46.27 4.09
N LEU A 628 -4.73 47.18 4.08
CA LEU A 628 -3.30 46.88 4.30
C LEU A 628 -2.84 47.49 5.62
N SER A 629 -2.05 46.75 6.40
CA SER A 629 -1.28 47.34 7.51
C SER A 629 0.05 47.97 7.06
N GLY A 630 0.36 47.93 5.75
CA GLY A 630 1.53 48.52 5.11
C GLY A 630 1.20 49.75 4.25
N ASP A 631 2.20 50.57 3.97
CA ASP A 631 2.01 51.92 3.42
C ASP A 631 1.76 51.99 1.90
N CYS A 632 2.18 50.97 1.14
CA CYS A 632 2.24 51.03 -0.33
C CYS A 632 2.12 49.66 -1.03
N TYR A 633 2.03 49.70 -2.36
CA TYR A 633 2.23 48.56 -3.26
C TYR A 633 3.19 48.97 -4.38
N CYS A 634 3.73 47.99 -5.11
CA CYS A 634 4.28 48.19 -6.46
C CYS A 634 3.70 47.16 -7.43
N GLU A 635 3.61 47.54 -8.70
CA GLU A 635 3.12 46.72 -9.82
C GLU A 635 4.26 46.62 -10.84
N GLU A 636 4.53 45.42 -11.31
CA GLU A 636 5.62 45.14 -12.27
C GLU A 636 5.08 45.01 -13.70
N ASP A 637 5.94 45.21 -14.71
CA ASP A 637 5.58 45.15 -16.15
C ASP A 637 4.96 43.80 -16.61
N ASN A 638 5.03 42.75 -15.79
CA ASN A 638 4.43 41.43 -16.05
C ASN A 638 2.99 41.28 -15.50
N GLY A 639 2.47 42.26 -14.76
CA GLY A 639 1.15 42.23 -14.12
C GLY A 639 1.10 41.57 -12.73
N THR A 640 2.25 41.29 -12.12
CA THR A 640 2.35 40.92 -10.70
C THR A 640 2.29 42.17 -9.81
N ILE A 641 1.59 42.06 -8.68
CA ILE A 641 1.49 43.12 -7.66
C ILE A 641 2.23 42.66 -6.40
N TYR A 642 3.11 43.52 -5.87
CA TYR A 642 3.70 43.32 -4.55
C TYR A 642 3.09 44.29 -3.53
N LEU A 643 2.50 43.75 -2.47
CA LEU A 643 2.03 44.52 -1.32
C LEU A 643 3.20 44.75 -0.36
N CYS A 644 3.44 46.01 0.01
CA CYS A 644 4.70 46.44 0.60
C CYS A 644 4.52 47.12 1.97
N SER A 645 5.44 46.86 2.89
CA SER A 645 5.48 47.44 4.23
C SER A 645 6.88 47.96 4.54
N LYS A 646 7.00 49.21 5.00
CA LYS A 646 8.26 49.87 5.36
C LYS A 646 9.36 49.82 4.27
N GLY A 647 8.98 49.66 3.00
CA GLY A 647 9.89 49.56 1.85
C GLY A 647 10.22 48.14 1.38
N SER A 648 9.76 47.10 2.08
CA SER A 648 9.94 45.69 1.69
C SER A 648 8.67 45.11 1.05
N ARG A 649 8.83 44.29 0.01
CA ARG A 649 7.76 43.45 -0.56
C ARG A 649 7.41 42.34 0.45
N ILE A 650 6.14 42.16 0.83
CA ILE A 650 5.71 41.18 1.85
C ILE A 650 4.79 40.12 1.25
N PHE A 651 3.92 40.49 0.31
CA PHE A 651 2.99 39.58 -0.35
C PHE A 651 3.04 39.81 -1.85
N GLU A 652 3.00 38.73 -2.62
CA GLU A 652 2.98 38.70 -4.08
C GLU A 652 1.60 38.22 -4.54
N ILE A 653 0.94 39.00 -5.39
CA ILE A 653 -0.27 38.60 -6.10
C ILE A 653 0.11 38.42 -7.57
N LYS A 654 0.11 37.19 -8.05
CA LYS A 654 0.52 36.84 -9.42
C LYS A 654 -0.54 37.31 -10.43
N LYS A 655 -0.13 37.60 -11.68
CA LYS A 655 -1.05 38.02 -12.74
C LYS A 655 -2.26 37.05 -12.84
N PRO A 656 -3.52 37.53 -12.86
CA PRO A 656 -4.68 36.67 -12.85
C PRO A 656 -4.86 35.97 -14.21
N PHE A 657 -5.46 34.78 -14.17
CA PHE A 657 -5.84 34.00 -15.33
C PHE A 657 -7.14 33.24 -15.03
N MET A 658 -7.76 32.66 -16.05
CA MET A 658 -8.88 31.73 -15.91
C MET A 658 -8.56 30.38 -16.57
N LYS A 659 -9.06 29.30 -15.99
CA LYS A 659 -8.87 27.90 -16.40
C LYS A 659 -10.18 27.14 -16.33
N GLU A 660 -10.27 26.01 -17.02
CA GLU A 660 -11.33 25.03 -16.79
C GLU A 660 -10.97 24.23 -15.52
N GLU A 661 -11.97 23.84 -14.71
CA GLU A 661 -11.69 23.06 -13.50
C GLU A 661 -11.26 21.61 -13.84
N ASN A 662 -11.83 21.05 -14.91
CA ASN A 662 -11.56 19.70 -15.38
C ASN A 662 -10.34 19.59 -16.32
N ASP A 663 -10.00 20.65 -17.07
CA ASP A 663 -8.74 20.76 -17.83
C ASP A 663 -7.91 21.97 -17.36
N PRO A 664 -7.01 21.77 -16.38
CA PRO A 664 -6.09 22.81 -15.91
C PRO A 664 -4.97 23.19 -16.90
N ALA A 665 -4.90 22.61 -18.09
CA ALA A 665 -3.96 23.00 -19.16
C ALA A 665 -4.55 24.08 -20.08
N GLU A 666 -5.85 24.04 -20.35
CA GLU A 666 -6.56 25.10 -21.08
C GLU A 666 -6.70 26.36 -20.20
N ARG A 667 -6.02 27.44 -20.60
CA ARG A 667 -5.88 28.68 -19.81
C ARG A 667 -6.00 29.92 -20.66
N CYS A 668 -6.75 30.90 -20.15
CA CYS A 668 -6.80 32.24 -20.73
C CYS A 668 -6.15 33.26 -19.79
N TYR A 669 -5.10 33.92 -20.29
CA TYR A 669 -4.33 34.96 -19.59
C TYR A 669 -4.79 36.38 -19.93
N ASP A 670 -5.94 36.53 -20.60
CA ASP A 670 -6.53 37.81 -21.02
C ASP A 670 -7.33 38.45 -19.86
N LEU A 671 -6.69 38.51 -18.70
CA LEU A 671 -7.15 39.20 -17.50
C LEU A 671 -6.06 40.17 -17.03
N ARG A 672 -6.46 41.26 -16.38
CA ARG A 672 -5.56 42.21 -15.71
C ARG A 672 -6.14 42.68 -14.39
N TYR A 673 -5.32 43.34 -13.58
CA TYR A 673 -5.78 44.13 -12.45
C TYR A 673 -6.00 45.60 -12.85
N GLU A 674 -6.91 46.28 -12.14
CA GLU A 674 -6.92 47.73 -12.00
C GLU A 674 -6.97 48.09 -10.51
N ILE A 675 -5.96 48.80 -10.01
CA ILE A 675 -5.87 49.18 -8.60
C ILE A 675 -6.37 50.63 -8.42
N LYS A 676 -7.29 50.84 -7.47
CA LYS A 676 -7.82 52.17 -7.12
C LYS A 676 -7.67 52.38 -5.61
N ARG A 677 -7.26 53.57 -5.18
CA ARG A 677 -7.08 53.90 -3.74
C ARG A 677 -8.07 54.98 -3.32
N ASN A 678 -8.75 54.79 -2.18
CA ASN A 678 -9.63 55.76 -1.57
C ASN A 678 -9.27 55.92 -0.07
N GLY A 679 -8.56 57.00 0.26
CA GLY A 679 -8.03 57.21 1.62
C GLY A 679 -6.97 56.16 2.01
N SER A 680 -7.27 55.36 3.03
CA SER A 680 -6.45 54.22 3.48
C SER A 680 -6.71 52.93 2.69
N THR A 681 -7.89 52.80 2.09
CA THR A 681 -8.37 51.56 1.49
C THR A 681 -7.96 51.44 0.03
N TYR A 682 -7.60 50.24 -0.39
CA TYR A 682 -7.34 49.88 -1.79
C TYR A 682 -8.49 49.04 -2.34
N TYR A 683 -8.71 49.11 -3.64
CA TYR A 683 -9.64 48.26 -4.37
C TYR A 683 -8.88 47.65 -5.53
N ILE A 684 -8.89 46.32 -5.63
CA ILE A 684 -8.33 45.59 -6.77
C ILE A 684 -9.49 45.06 -7.60
N THR A 685 -9.61 45.58 -8.82
CA THR A 685 -10.56 45.08 -9.81
C THR A 685 -9.86 44.08 -10.73
N LYS A 686 -10.24 42.80 -10.68
CA LYS A 686 -9.96 41.81 -11.72
C LYS A 686 -10.79 42.15 -12.96
N VAL A 687 -10.18 42.46 -14.09
CA VAL A 687 -10.90 42.75 -15.35
C VAL A 687 -10.69 41.62 -16.35
N ILE A 688 -11.79 41.10 -16.90
CA ILE A 688 -11.80 40.05 -17.93
C ILE A 688 -11.83 40.73 -19.30
N GLU A 689 -10.75 40.58 -20.07
CA GLU A 689 -10.63 41.22 -21.39
C GLU A 689 -11.26 40.34 -22.48
N ASN A 690 -11.07 39.02 -22.39
CA ASN A 690 -11.59 38.06 -23.37
C ASN A 690 -12.89 37.38 -22.93
N LEU A 691 -13.98 38.16 -22.95
CA LEU A 691 -15.34 37.66 -22.74
C LEU A 691 -15.83 36.69 -23.83
N SER A 692 -15.08 36.53 -24.92
CA SER A 692 -15.42 35.57 -25.98
C SER A 692 -14.93 34.17 -25.63
N TRP A 693 -13.73 34.03 -25.07
CA TRP A 693 -13.22 32.74 -24.55
C TRP A 693 -14.16 32.18 -23.48
N LEU A 694 -14.58 33.01 -22.51
CA LEU A 694 -15.50 32.62 -21.45
C LEU A 694 -16.89 32.17 -21.97
N LYS A 695 -17.25 32.55 -23.20
CA LYS A 695 -18.56 32.26 -23.81
C LYS A 695 -18.47 31.31 -25.01
N ASP A 696 -17.31 30.70 -25.25
CA ASP A 696 -17.19 29.71 -26.31
C ASP A 696 -18.07 28.48 -25.95
N ALA A 697 -18.77 27.95 -26.95
CA ALA A 697 -19.58 26.76 -26.78
C ALA A 697 -18.74 25.49 -26.54
N SER A 698 -17.41 25.57 -26.71
CA SER A 698 -16.47 24.52 -26.32
C SER A 698 -16.00 24.57 -24.87
N ARG A 699 -16.44 25.54 -24.04
CA ARG A 699 -15.94 25.65 -22.66
C ARG A 699 -16.61 24.64 -21.73
N GLU A 700 -15.80 23.91 -20.98
CA GLU A 700 -16.29 23.06 -19.89
C GLU A 700 -16.37 23.86 -18.59
N TYR A 701 -17.55 23.83 -17.98
CA TYR A 701 -17.85 24.49 -16.71
C TYR A 701 -17.80 23.46 -15.57
N PRO A 702 -17.21 23.77 -14.39
CA PRO A 702 -16.88 25.13 -13.93
C PRO A 702 -15.61 25.77 -14.51
N ILE A 703 -15.63 27.11 -14.59
CA ILE A 703 -14.47 27.94 -14.94
C ILE A 703 -13.95 28.60 -13.66
N VAL A 704 -12.66 28.48 -13.37
CA VAL A 704 -12.03 29.06 -12.17
C VAL A 704 -11.15 30.25 -12.56
N LEU A 705 -11.35 31.39 -11.90
CA LEU A 705 -10.41 32.52 -11.89
C LEU A 705 -9.51 32.35 -10.65
N ASP A 706 -8.19 32.18 -10.86
CA ASP A 706 -7.26 31.63 -9.85
C ASP A 706 -6.01 32.49 -9.67
N PRO A 707 -6.06 33.58 -8.89
CA PRO A 707 -4.86 34.24 -8.36
C PRO A 707 -4.40 33.61 -7.05
N SER A 708 -3.13 33.21 -6.99
CA SER A 708 -2.46 32.88 -5.73
C SER A 708 -1.80 34.10 -5.11
N VAL A 709 -1.95 34.27 -3.80
CA VAL A 709 -1.21 35.22 -2.97
C VAL A 709 -0.11 34.49 -2.22
N THR A 710 1.13 34.59 -2.71
CA THR A 710 2.33 34.03 -2.06
C THR A 710 2.93 35.03 -1.08
N ILE A 711 3.48 34.55 0.04
CA ILE A 711 4.24 35.40 0.96
C ILE A 711 5.65 35.55 0.40
N VAL A 712 6.05 36.78 0.14
CA VAL A 712 7.44 37.13 -0.16
C VAL A 712 8.16 37.21 1.16
N GLU A 713 8.87 36.15 1.53
CA GLU A 713 9.75 36.21 2.69
C GLU A 713 10.84 37.27 2.45
N VAL A 714 10.87 38.30 3.30
CA VAL A 714 12.02 39.22 3.39
C VAL A 714 13.20 38.59 4.15
N ASP A 715 13.32 37.26 4.07
CA ASP A 715 14.52 36.48 4.35
C ASP A 715 15.22 36.36 2.98
N PRO A 716 16.32 37.10 2.69
CA PRO A 716 16.93 37.17 1.35
C PRO A 716 17.57 35.82 0.98
N GLY A 717 16.74 34.95 0.42
CA GLY A 717 16.96 33.50 0.41
C GLY A 717 15.84 32.75 -0.29
N SER A 718 14.78 32.33 0.42
CA SER A 718 13.91 31.20 0.01
C SER A 718 13.39 31.27 -1.44
N GLY A 719 12.76 32.38 -1.85
CA GLY A 719 12.26 32.59 -3.22
C GLY A 719 13.29 33.06 -4.25
N GLU A 720 14.59 33.02 -3.93
CA GLU A 720 15.71 33.33 -4.84
C GLU A 720 16.86 32.29 -4.71
N ASN A 721 16.68 31.28 -3.86
CA ASN A 721 17.67 30.25 -3.52
C ASN A 721 17.87 29.24 -4.64
N ASP A 722 16.94 29.14 -5.58
CA ASP A 722 17.16 28.47 -6.85
C ASP A 722 16.80 29.34 -8.06
N GLY A 723 17.39 29.00 -9.21
CA GLY A 723 17.35 29.80 -10.42
C GLY A 723 18.34 29.33 -11.48
N TYR A 724 18.35 29.98 -12.64
CA TYR A 724 19.31 29.68 -13.70
C TYR A 724 19.80 30.95 -14.42
N VAL A 725 21.02 30.89 -14.93
CA VAL A 725 21.65 31.95 -15.73
C VAL A 725 22.09 31.37 -17.05
N TYR A 726 21.88 32.11 -18.15
CA TYR A 726 22.22 31.64 -19.49
C TYR A 726 23.00 32.66 -20.31
N GLY A 727 23.94 32.15 -21.11
CA GLY A 727 24.65 32.91 -22.13
C GLY A 727 24.15 32.56 -23.54
N ARG A 728 24.04 33.57 -24.40
CA ARG A 728 23.63 33.45 -25.81
C ARG A 728 24.54 34.26 -26.73
N ASP A 729 25.15 33.59 -27.72
CA ASP A 729 25.93 34.25 -28.78
C ASP A 729 26.05 33.31 -30.01
N ALA A 730 26.27 33.86 -31.20
CA ALA A 730 26.57 33.08 -32.41
C ALA A 730 27.97 32.42 -32.36
N ASP A 731 28.88 32.92 -31.52
CA ASP A 731 30.14 32.30 -31.15
C ASP A 731 29.99 31.60 -29.79
N TYR A 732 29.98 30.26 -29.81
CA TYR A 732 29.92 29.42 -28.61
C TYR A 732 30.94 29.80 -27.52
N ARG A 733 32.11 30.35 -27.88
CA ARG A 733 33.13 30.80 -26.91
C ARG A 733 32.79 32.12 -26.22
N ARG A 734 31.93 32.94 -26.82
CA ARG A 734 31.29 34.11 -26.17
C ARG A 734 30.12 33.67 -25.32
N ALA A 735 29.24 32.81 -25.85
CA ALA A 735 28.10 32.26 -25.10
C ALA A 735 28.55 31.66 -23.76
N ARG A 736 29.60 30.83 -23.73
CA ARG A 736 30.18 30.25 -22.50
C ARG A 736 30.72 31.26 -21.47
N LYS A 737 30.90 32.52 -21.85
CA LYS A 737 31.62 33.57 -21.09
C LYS A 737 30.81 34.82 -20.76
N ILE A 738 29.68 35.04 -21.42
CA ILE A 738 28.90 36.27 -21.31
C ILE A 738 27.44 35.85 -21.10
N ALA A 739 26.90 36.19 -19.93
CA ALA A 739 25.48 36.03 -19.64
C ALA A 739 24.64 36.96 -20.53
N THR A 740 23.45 36.50 -20.89
CA THR A 740 22.47 37.26 -21.67
C THR A 740 21.16 37.43 -20.91
N GLY A 741 20.85 36.53 -19.98
CA GLY A 741 19.73 36.64 -19.06
C GLY A 741 19.81 35.62 -17.93
N TYR A 742 18.87 35.72 -17.02
CA TYR A 742 18.72 34.86 -15.85
C TYR A 742 17.23 34.73 -15.49
N SER A 743 16.91 33.82 -14.59
CA SER A 743 15.65 33.81 -13.85
C SER A 743 15.86 33.17 -12.48
N ASN A 744 15.32 33.83 -11.45
CA ASN A 744 15.37 33.45 -10.03
C ASN A 744 13.94 33.33 -9.44
N SER A 745 12.93 33.10 -10.30
CA SER A 745 11.51 33.05 -9.92
C SER A 745 10.63 32.30 -10.94
N ALA A 746 11.25 31.58 -11.88
CA ALA A 746 10.55 30.74 -12.83
C ALA A 746 10.47 29.31 -12.30
N THR A 747 9.27 28.70 -12.41
CA THR A 747 8.93 27.33 -11.97
C THR A 747 9.82 26.20 -12.51
N THR A 748 10.80 26.50 -13.35
CA THR A 748 11.69 25.55 -14.03
C THR A 748 13.13 26.05 -14.14
N LEU A 749 14.07 25.13 -13.92
CA LEU A 749 15.51 25.35 -14.00
C LEU A 749 16.10 24.58 -15.19
N TYR A 750 16.98 25.22 -15.96
CA TYR A 750 17.50 24.71 -17.23
C TYR A 750 18.97 24.29 -17.09
N ILE A 751 19.28 23.05 -17.46
CA ILE A 751 20.63 22.48 -17.33
C ILE A 751 21.10 22.00 -18.70
N GLY A 752 22.21 22.56 -19.21
CA GLY A 752 22.83 22.12 -20.46
C GLY A 752 22.90 23.22 -21.52
N GLN A 753 22.84 22.85 -22.79
CA GLN A 753 23.11 23.75 -23.91
C GLN A 753 22.33 23.38 -25.17
N TYR A 754 22.17 24.30 -26.12
CA TYR A 754 21.71 23.95 -27.47
C TYR A 754 22.24 24.91 -28.54
N LYS A 755 22.17 24.48 -29.80
CA LYS A 755 22.28 25.35 -30.96
C LYS A 755 20.91 25.61 -31.58
N ASN A 756 20.51 26.87 -31.66
CA ASN A 756 19.32 27.27 -32.40
C ASN A 756 19.62 27.16 -33.92
N LEU A 757 18.94 26.25 -34.62
CA LEU A 757 19.19 26.03 -36.05
C LEU A 757 18.60 27.12 -36.96
N PHE A 758 17.69 27.97 -36.46
CA PHE A 758 17.08 29.06 -37.22
C PHE A 758 17.87 30.37 -37.11
N THR A 759 18.37 30.72 -35.91
CA THR A 759 19.20 31.93 -35.72
C THR A 759 20.70 31.67 -35.84
N GLY A 760 21.13 30.42 -35.63
CA GLY A 760 22.55 30.03 -35.54
C GLY A 760 23.17 30.21 -34.15
N ASP A 761 22.44 30.80 -33.20
CA ASP A 761 22.93 31.09 -31.84
C ASP A 761 23.19 29.82 -31.02
N TYR A 762 24.14 29.92 -30.10
CA TYR A 762 24.40 28.96 -29.04
C TYR A 762 23.82 29.47 -27.73
N TYR A 763 23.02 28.63 -27.05
CA TYR A 763 22.47 28.88 -25.72
C TYR A 763 23.08 27.91 -24.72
N ILE A 764 23.44 28.39 -23.52
CA ILE A 764 24.13 27.59 -22.51
C ILE A 764 23.64 28.01 -21.12
N TYR A 765 22.99 27.08 -20.42
CA TYR A 765 22.28 27.27 -19.15
C TYR A 765 23.02 26.60 -18.00
N ARG A 766 23.11 27.31 -16.87
CA ARG A 766 23.65 26.83 -15.59
C ARG A 766 22.63 27.15 -14.50
N SER A 767 22.23 26.15 -13.72
CA SER A 767 21.33 26.33 -12.58
C SER A 767 22.13 26.52 -11.29
N PHE A 768 21.62 27.34 -10.39
CA PHE A 768 22.23 27.62 -9.09
C PHE A 768 21.24 27.27 -7.99
N LEU A 769 21.73 26.68 -6.89
CA LEU A 769 20.94 26.20 -5.77
C LEU A 769 21.62 26.56 -4.45
N LYS A 770 20.86 27.01 -3.46
CA LYS A 770 21.31 27.32 -2.09
C LYS A 770 20.38 26.66 -1.08
N PHE A 771 20.97 25.80 -0.25
CA PHE A 771 20.30 25.08 0.82
C PHE A 771 20.81 25.57 2.18
N ASP A 772 19.92 25.81 3.13
CA ASP A 772 20.32 26.01 4.53
C ASP A 772 20.73 24.65 5.13
N THR A 773 22.01 24.49 5.42
CA THR A 773 22.57 23.29 6.06
C THR A 773 23.11 23.60 7.46
N SER A 774 22.55 24.63 8.11
CA SER A 774 22.94 25.06 9.45
C SER A 774 22.54 24.08 10.56
N SER A 775 21.43 23.35 10.38
CA SER A 775 20.97 22.26 11.25
C SER A 775 21.89 21.04 11.30
N ILE A 776 22.76 20.84 10.30
CA ILE A 776 23.82 19.82 10.31
C ILE A 776 24.96 20.29 11.23
N PRO A 777 25.23 19.63 12.38
CA PRO A 777 26.21 20.12 13.34
C PRO A 777 27.62 20.20 12.75
N SER A 778 28.38 21.23 13.12
CA SER A 778 29.76 21.44 12.63
C SER A 778 30.70 20.25 12.91
N ILE A 779 30.46 19.50 13.99
CA ILE A 779 31.20 18.29 14.37
C ILE A 779 30.84 17.03 13.57
N ALA A 780 29.75 17.03 12.79
CA ALA A 780 29.25 15.84 12.09
C ALA A 780 30.20 15.33 10.99
N THR A 781 30.28 14.02 10.82
CA THR A 781 31.00 13.37 9.71
C THR A 781 29.98 12.91 8.66
N ILE A 782 30.03 13.48 7.46
CA ILE A 782 29.13 13.11 6.37
C ILE A 782 29.55 11.75 5.81
N THR A 783 28.60 10.82 5.72
CA THR A 783 28.79 9.45 5.22
C THR A 783 28.19 9.26 3.82
N SER A 784 27.12 10.00 3.50
CA SER A 784 26.49 10.02 2.17
C SER A 784 25.89 11.40 1.87
N ALA A 785 25.84 11.79 0.59
CA ALA A 785 25.13 12.99 0.15
C ALA A 785 24.63 12.86 -1.30
N ALA A 786 23.45 13.40 -1.59
CA ALA A 786 22.87 13.44 -2.93
C ALA A 786 21.97 14.66 -3.14
N LEU A 787 21.96 15.19 -4.36
CA LEU A 787 21.02 16.20 -4.80
C LEU A 787 19.88 15.54 -5.59
N LYS A 788 18.64 15.86 -5.26
CA LYS A 788 17.44 15.40 -5.96
C LYS A 788 16.75 16.58 -6.67
N LEU A 789 16.47 16.40 -7.96
CA LEU A 789 15.81 17.39 -8.82
C LEU A 789 14.63 16.73 -9.56
N TYR A 790 13.42 17.23 -9.40
CA TYR A 790 12.24 16.69 -10.08
C TYR A 790 12.29 17.09 -11.57
N GLY A 791 12.31 16.12 -12.48
CA GLY A 791 12.39 16.42 -13.92
C GLY A 791 11.05 16.88 -14.51
N TYR A 792 11.11 17.86 -15.41
CA TYR A 792 9.97 18.37 -16.18
C TYR A 792 10.02 17.93 -17.65
N GLY A 793 11.20 17.93 -18.27
CA GLY A 793 11.34 17.55 -19.68
C GLY A 793 12.79 17.32 -20.09
N ASP A 794 12.99 16.35 -20.97
CA ASP A 794 14.27 16.06 -21.61
C ASP A 794 14.25 16.56 -23.07
N TYR A 795 15.26 17.33 -23.44
CA TYR A 795 15.47 17.85 -24.79
C TYR A 795 16.88 17.51 -25.31
N SER A 796 17.56 16.53 -24.71
CA SER A 796 18.91 16.11 -25.06
C SER A 796 18.91 15.14 -26.25
N SER A 797 18.91 15.70 -27.47
CA SER A 797 19.15 14.96 -28.72
C SER A 797 20.58 14.40 -28.84
N THR A 798 21.45 14.74 -27.88
CA THR A 798 22.72 14.07 -27.63
C THR A 798 22.97 14.14 -26.13
N ASP A 799 23.16 12.97 -25.53
CA ASP A 799 23.30 12.81 -24.09
C ASP A 799 24.53 13.51 -23.50
N PHE A 800 24.40 13.86 -22.21
CA PHE A 800 25.44 14.48 -21.42
C PHE A 800 25.31 14.08 -19.95
N HIS A 801 26.33 14.37 -19.14
CA HIS A 801 26.29 14.11 -17.70
C HIS A 801 25.99 15.39 -16.92
N ILE A 802 25.07 15.31 -15.96
CA ILE A 802 24.78 16.41 -15.04
C ILE A 802 25.89 16.47 -13.98
N ARG A 803 26.57 17.62 -13.90
CA ARG A 803 27.73 17.85 -13.04
C ARG A 803 27.46 18.91 -11.98
N LEU A 804 28.08 18.73 -10.81
CA LEU A 804 27.94 19.60 -9.63
C LEU A 804 29.28 20.28 -9.32
N THR A 805 29.28 21.61 -9.32
CA THR A 805 30.42 22.44 -8.87
C THR A 805 30.00 23.35 -7.72
N LYS A 806 30.94 23.92 -6.96
CA LYS A 806 30.56 24.85 -5.88
C LYS A 806 30.25 26.23 -6.46
N TRP A 807 29.06 26.76 -6.14
CA TRP A 807 28.69 28.13 -6.51
C TRP A 807 29.39 29.13 -5.57
N THR A 808 30.08 30.12 -6.16
CA THR A 808 30.90 31.10 -5.43
C THR A 808 30.25 32.47 -5.23
N GLY A 809 29.10 32.73 -5.88
CA GLY A 809 28.25 33.90 -5.65
C GLY A 809 27.26 33.66 -4.51
N ASP A 810 26.19 34.45 -4.43
CA ASP A 810 25.11 34.31 -3.43
C ASP A 810 23.81 34.93 -3.97
N THR A 811 22.70 34.77 -3.25
CA THR A 811 21.39 35.31 -3.66
C THR A 811 21.29 36.84 -3.47
N PRO A 812 20.53 37.57 -4.32
CA PRO A 812 19.77 37.12 -5.50
C PRO A 812 20.66 36.60 -6.63
N ILE A 813 20.21 35.55 -7.33
CA ILE A 813 20.89 35.03 -8.52
C ILE A 813 20.74 36.05 -9.67
N ASP A 814 21.86 36.52 -10.24
CA ASP A 814 21.86 37.44 -11.39
C ASP A 814 22.85 37.04 -12.51
N THR A 815 22.92 37.84 -13.57
CA THR A 815 23.84 37.62 -14.71
C THR A 815 25.32 37.43 -14.34
N GLY A 816 25.78 37.97 -13.21
CA GLY A 816 27.12 37.85 -12.67
C GLY A 816 27.45 36.45 -12.14
N ASP A 817 26.44 35.67 -11.75
CA ASP A 817 26.63 34.30 -11.27
C ASP A 817 27.05 33.32 -12.37
N TYR A 818 26.87 33.69 -13.63
CA TYR A 818 27.15 32.82 -14.77
C TYR A 818 28.58 32.22 -14.78
N LEU A 819 29.55 32.91 -14.18
CA LEU A 819 30.94 32.44 -14.04
C LEU A 819 31.36 32.12 -12.60
N GLN A 820 30.43 32.17 -11.63
CA GLN A 820 30.67 31.92 -10.21
C GLN A 820 30.73 30.42 -9.88
N SER A 821 31.66 29.71 -10.51
CA SER A 821 31.97 28.31 -10.20
C SER A 821 33.41 28.19 -9.74
N ASP A 822 33.63 27.41 -8.68
CA ASP A 822 34.99 27.08 -8.22
C ASP A 822 35.75 26.12 -9.16
N GLY A 823 35.07 25.62 -10.20
CA GLY A 823 35.62 24.75 -11.24
C GLY A 823 35.95 23.33 -10.79
N LYS A 824 35.61 22.93 -9.55
CA LYS A 824 35.82 21.55 -9.06
C LYS A 824 34.55 20.74 -9.22
N LEU A 825 34.71 19.49 -9.62
CA LEU A 825 33.62 18.52 -9.68
C LEU A 825 33.48 17.85 -8.31
N TYR A 826 32.24 17.79 -7.82
CA TYR A 826 31.89 17.24 -6.51
C TYR A 826 31.01 15.99 -6.58
N ASP A 827 30.49 15.68 -7.76
CA ASP A 827 29.84 14.41 -8.13
C ASP A 827 30.86 13.41 -8.73
N ASP A 828 30.46 12.15 -8.89
CA ASP A 828 31.29 11.11 -9.53
C ASP A 828 31.19 11.05 -11.07
N GLY A 829 30.28 11.82 -11.67
CA GLY A 829 30.00 11.84 -13.10
C GLY A 829 29.06 10.75 -13.58
N SER A 830 28.42 9.99 -12.67
CA SER A 830 27.57 8.84 -13.03
C SER A 830 26.22 9.21 -13.65
N PHE A 831 25.69 10.41 -13.41
CA PHE A 831 24.32 10.77 -13.82
C PHE A 831 24.25 11.26 -15.28
N SER A 832 23.86 10.37 -16.19
CA SER A 832 23.61 10.64 -17.62
C SER A 832 22.16 11.03 -17.90
N THR A 833 21.93 11.97 -18.80
CA THR A 833 20.58 12.31 -19.31
C THR A 833 19.86 11.15 -19.95
N SER A 834 20.58 10.15 -20.48
CA SER A 834 20.03 8.91 -21.02
C SER A 834 19.27 8.05 -19.99
N SER A 835 19.23 8.49 -18.72
CA SER A 835 18.50 7.89 -17.60
C SER A 835 17.60 8.91 -16.87
N PHE A 836 17.36 10.08 -17.46
CA PHE A 836 16.55 11.15 -16.89
C PHE A 836 15.05 10.77 -16.87
N THR A 837 14.37 11.06 -15.76
CA THR A 837 12.91 10.95 -15.65
C THR A 837 12.26 12.32 -15.67
N THR A 838 11.18 12.45 -16.45
CA THR A 838 10.34 13.66 -16.57
C THR A 838 9.10 13.61 -15.66
N SER A 839 9.02 12.62 -14.77
CA SER A 839 7.90 12.40 -13.85
C SER A 839 8.39 11.83 -12.50
N GLY A 840 9.47 12.41 -11.97
CA GLY A 840 10.07 11.99 -10.71
C GLY A 840 11.40 12.68 -10.39
N TYR A 841 11.99 12.32 -9.26
CA TYR A 841 13.26 12.87 -8.80
C TYR A 841 14.48 12.18 -9.41
N ASN A 842 15.19 12.91 -10.26
CA ASN A 842 16.53 12.59 -10.72
C ASN A 842 17.51 12.77 -9.54
N THR A 843 18.28 11.73 -9.22
CA THR A 843 19.15 11.72 -8.02
C THR A 843 20.63 11.74 -8.43
N ILE A 844 21.28 12.88 -8.26
CA ILE A 844 22.70 13.09 -8.57
C ILE A 844 23.52 12.86 -7.31
N ARG A 845 24.42 11.86 -7.33
CA ARG A 845 25.29 11.54 -6.19
C ARG A 845 26.38 12.60 -6.01
N ILE A 846 26.56 13.06 -4.77
CA ILE A 846 27.73 13.85 -4.38
C ILE A 846 28.78 12.84 -3.87
N SER A 847 29.97 12.84 -4.46
CA SER A 847 31.06 11.92 -4.13
C SER A 847 32.14 12.57 -3.26
N ASN A 848 32.23 13.90 -3.31
CA ASN A 848 33.13 14.71 -2.49
C ASN A 848 32.30 15.59 -1.53
N TYR A 849 32.20 15.18 -0.27
CA TYR A 849 31.35 15.85 0.72
C TYR A 849 31.81 17.27 1.13
N SER A 850 32.99 17.73 0.68
CA SER A 850 33.46 19.11 0.91
C SER A 850 32.71 20.19 0.11
N LEU A 851 31.73 19.80 -0.72
CA LEU A 851 30.70 20.72 -1.22
C LEU A 851 29.83 21.25 -0.07
N ILE A 852 29.40 20.34 0.81
CA ILE A 852 28.45 20.58 1.90
C ILE A 852 29.07 21.44 2.99
N THR A 853 28.35 22.48 3.40
CA THR A 853 28.82 23.50 4.33
C THR A 853 28.02 23.42 5.63
N LYS A 854 28.37 22.43 6.48
CA LYS A 854 27.80 22.23 7.82
C LYS A 854 27.79 23.53 8.64
N ALA A 855 26.76 23.74 9.46
CA ALA A 855 26.58 24.97 10.24
C ALA A 855 26.52 26.26 9.37
N GLY A 856 26.02 26.17 8.13
CA GLY A 856 25.86 27.28 7.21
C GLY A 856 25.20 26.85 5.88
N TYR A 857 25.30 27.68 4.84
CA TYR A 857 24.64 27.46 3.55
C TYR A 857 25.48 26.64 2.56
N THR A 858 24.87 25.60 1.99
CA THR A 858 25.46 24.81 0.89
C THR A 858 25.00 25.37 -0.46
N LYS A 859 25.94 25.89 -1.25
CA LYS A 859 25.70 26.53 -2.56
C LYS A 859 26.29 25.70 -3.71
N ILE A 860 25.45 25.35 -4.68
CA ILE A 860 25.74 24.39 -5.76
C ILE A 860 25.45 25.04 -7.12
N CYS A 861 26.34 24.86 -8.09
CA CYS A 861 26.11 25.16 -9.50
C CYS A 861 25.97 23.83 -10.27
N VAL A 862 24.90 23.70 -11.05
CA VAL A 862 24.53 22.50 -11.81
C VAL A 862 24.67 22.79 -13.31
N ALA A 863 25.48 22.00 -14.00
CA ALA A 863 25.82 22.22 -15.41
C ALA A 863 26.04 20.90 -16.19
N SER A 864 26.20 21.00 -17.50
CA SER A 864 26.57 19.87 -18.38
C SER A 864 28.09 19.65 -18.41
N ASP A 865 28.54 18.39 -18.42
CA ASP A 865 29.94 18.02 -18.68
C ASP A 865 30.44 18.52 -20.05
N ARG A 866 29.55 18.65 -21.04
CA ARG A 866 29.85 19.18 -22.38
C ARG A 866 30.12 20.68 -22.34
N ASP A 867 29.33 21.47 -21.60
CA ASP A 867 29.67 22.87 -21.34
C ASP A 867 31.00 22.97 -20.61
N ILE A 868 31.17 22.29 -19.46
CA ILE A 868 32.41 22.35 -18.67
C ILE A 868 33.64 22.06 -19.56
N SER A 869 33.58 21.00 -20.38
CA SER A 869 34.61 20.60 -21.35
C SER A 869 34.76 21.53 -22.56
N GLY A 870 33.80 22.41 -22.82
CA GLY A 870 33.76 23.29 -23.99
C GLY A 870 33.43 22.57 -25.31
N ILE A 871 32.67 21.48 -25.24
CA ILE A 871 32.19 20.71 -26.39
C ILE A 871 30.94 21.42 -26.95
N GLN A 872 31.06 21.96 -28.16
CA GLN A 872 30.02 22.75 -28.82
C GLN A 872 28.83 21.88 -29.25
N PRO A 873 27.57 22.28 -28.96
CA PRO A 873 26.39 21.52 -29.35
C PRO A 873 26.11 21.62 -30.85
N THR A 874 25.53 20.56 -31.43
CA THR A 874 25.07 20.55 -32.83
C THR A 874 23.56 20.71 -32.96
N GLY A 875 22.80 20.27 -31.95
CA GLY A 875 21.36 20.44 -31.80
C GLY A 875 20.99 20.80 -30.36
N SER A 876 19.99 20.14 -29.79
CA SER A 876 19.59 20.30 -28.38
C SER A 876 20.31 19.30 -27.46
N GLU A 877 20.89 19.79 -26.37
CA GLU A 877 21.69 19.05 -25.39
C GLU A 877 21.39 19.61 -23.98
N TYR A 878 20.10 19.68 -23.61
CA TYR A 878 19.65 20.23 -22.31
C TYR A 878 18.46 19.46 -21.73
N VAL A 879 18.31 19.55 -20.41
CA VAL A 879 17.13 19.07 -19.66
C VAL A 879 16.54 20.20 -18.82
N ILE A 880 15.29 20.02 -18.41
CA ILE A 880 14.56 20.96 -17.55
C ILE A 880 14.09 20.22 -16.30
N VAL A 881 14.35 20.79 -15.13
CA VAL A 881 13.85 20.34 -13.82
C VAL A 881 12.94 21.43 -13.23
N TYR A 882 12.12 21.11 -12.23
CA TYR A 882 11.34 22.10 -11.51
C TYR A 882 12.18 22.87 -10.46
N SER A 883 11.77 24.10 -10.18
CA SER A 883 12.32 24.99 -9.16
C SER A 883 11.52 24.91 -7.85
N TYR A 884 11.84 25.75 -6.85
CA TYR A 884 11.01 25.98 -5.68
C TYR A 884 9.58 26.45 -6.03
N GLU A 885 9.43 27.41 -6.96
CA GLU A 885 8.13 28.06 -7.28
C GLU A 885 7.11 27.11 -7.94
N LYS A 886 7.52 25.91 -8.34
CA LYS A 886 6.59 24.86 -8.77
C LYS A 886 5.73 24.32 -7.62
N GLY A 887 6.20 24.41 -6.38
CA GLY A 887 5.46 24.01 -5.19
C GLY A 887 5.96 22.74 -4.49
N SER A 888 5.24 22.36 -3.43
CA SER A 888 5.46 21.12 -2.68
C SER A 888 5.45 19.89 -3.61
N GLY A 889 6.23 18.87 -3.26
CA GLY A 889 6.41 17.66 -4.07
C GLY A 889 7.43 17.78 -5.21
N TYR A 890 7.73 18.98 -5.74
CA TYR A 890 8.58 19.17 -6.92
C TYR A 890 9.93 19.88 -6.68
N ARG A 891 9.99 20.75 -5.66
CA ARG A 891 11.17 21.58 -5.32
C ARG A 891 12.48 20.78 -5.16
N PRO A 892 13.65 21.37 -5.48
CA PRO A 892 14.96 20.79 -5.16
C PRO A 892 15.11 20.32 -3.70
N LEU A 893 15.78 19.18 -3.53
CA LEU A 893 16.00 18.51 -2.24
C LEU A 893 17.46 18.03 -2.13
N LEU A 894 18.16 18.47 -1.10
CA LEU A 894 19.48 18.00 -0.72
C LEU A 894 19.35 16.98 0.42
N ILE A 895 19.84 15.75 0.22
CA ILE A 895 19.87 14.70 1.24
C ILE A 895 21.32 14.53 1.72
N VAL A 896 21.53 14.53 3.03
CA VAL A 896 22.85 14.33 3.67
C VAL A 896 22.73 13.36 4.83
N THR A 897 23.35 12.18 4.71
CA THR A 897 23.51 11.25 5.83
C THR A 897 24.83 11.54 6.54
N TYR A 898 24.79 11.64 7.87
CA TYR A 898 25.95 11.94 8.70
C TYR A 898 25.94 11.12 10.00
N THR A 899 27.12 10.83 10.54
CA THR A 899 27.28 10.46 11.96
C THR A 899 27.65 11.70 12.77
N LEU A 900 27.24 11.72 14.04
CA LEU A 900 27.95 12.54 15.02
C LEU A 900 29.21 11.79 15.45
N PRO A 901 30.23 12.47 15.99
CA PRO A 901 31.31 11.77 16.69
C PRO A 901 30.69 10.91 17.80
N ASN A 902 31.18 9.68 17.97
CA ASN A 902 30.91 8.91 19.19
C ASN A 902 31.55 9.67 20.36
N ASN A 903 30.78 10.56 20.98
CA ASN A 903 30.88 10.75 22.42
C ASN A 903 30.43 9.41 23.01
N PRO A 904 31.34 8.55 23.54
CA PRO A 904 30.87 7.43 24.36
C PRO A 904 29.97 8.02 25.45
N PRO A 905 28.84 7.38 25.80
CA PRO A 905 27.79 7.99 26.61
C PRO A 905 28.37 8.47 27.94
N SER A 906 28.68 9.77 28.00
CA SER A 906 29.38 10.34 29.13
C SER A 906 28.37 10.50 30.26
N ALA A 907 28.24 9.44 31.05
CA ALA A 907 27.64 9.48 32.37
C ALA A 907 28.44 10.46 33.23
N SER A 908 28.16 11.75 33.05
CA SER A 908 28.71 12.84 33.84
C SER A 908 28.13 12.71 35.25
N TYR A 909 28.79 11.88 36.04
CA TYR A 909 28.39 11.54 37.41
C TYR A 909 28.44 12.79 38.28
N TYR A 910 27.29 13.49 38.33
CA TYR A 910 26.98 14.41 39.40
C TYR A 910 26.83 13.57 40.67
N GLY A 911 27.93 13.43 41.41
CA GLY A 911 27.99 12.60 42.61
C GLY A 911 27.03 13.08 43.69
N GLY A 912 25.86 12.45 43.73
CA GLY A 912 24.78 12.73 44.66
C GLY A 912 23.64 11.73 44.46
N ALA A 913 23.05 11.28 45.56
CA ALA A 913 21.85 10.46 45.53
C ALA A 913 20.69 11.26 44.90
N CYS A 914 20.07 10.71 43.85
CA CYS A 914 18.83 11.26 43.30
C CYS A 914 17.64 10.82 44.17
N ASP A 915 17.41 11.58 45.24
CA ASP A 915 16.32 11.35 46.18
C ASP A 915 14.96 11.77 45.58
N ILE A 916 14.06 10.80 45.37
CA ILE A 916 12.68 11.06 44.96
C ILE A 916 11.83 11.20 46.23
N TYR A 917 11.22 12.37 46.41
CA TYR A 917 10.41 12.71 47.58
C TYR A 917 8.95 12.26 47.41
N ALA A 918 8.60 11.11 47.97
CA ALA A 918 7.22 10.65 48.11
C ALA A 918 6.80 10.71 49.59
N GLY A 919 5.95 11.69 49.94
CA GLY A 919 5.26 11.72 51.24
C GLY A 919 6.15 11.69 52.49
N LYS A 920 7.06 12.68 52.63
CA LYS A 920 7.99 12.83 53.78
C LYS A 920 9.01 11.69 54.00
N LYS A 921 9.05 10.66 53.17
CA LYS A 921 10.18 9.73 53.09
C LYS A 921 11.03 10.02 51.85
N VAL A 922 12.33 9.77 51.99
CA VAL A 922 13.29 9.74 50.90
C VAL A 922 13.34 8.31 50.35
N THR A 923 13.16 8.18 49.04
CA THR A 923 13.54 6.97 48.30
C THR A 923 14.68 7.35 47.38
N THR A 924 15.85 6.76 47.61
CA THR A 924 17.01 6.91 46.73
C THR A 924 16.94 5.86 45.64
N ILE A 925 17.23 6.25 44.39
CA ILE A 925 17.54 5.31 43.32
C ILE A 925 19.04 5.41 43.04
N GLN A 926 19.73 4.26 43.04
CA GLN A 926 21.13 4.15 42.66
C GLN A 926 21.27 3.13 41.52
N THR A 927 21.97 3.52 40.47
CA THR A 927 22.35 2.67 39.33
C THR A 927 23.85 2.49 39.34
N ASP A 928 24.31 1.25 39.54
CA ASP A 928 25.71 0.87 39.41
C ASP A 928 25.86 0.03 38.13
N HIS A 929 26.83 0.39 37.28
CA HIS A 929 27.15 -0.32 36.04
C HIS A 929 28.64 -0.66 36.02
N ILE A 930 28.97 -1.85 35.54
CA ILE A 930 30.35 -2.27 35.29
C ILE A 930 30.41 -2.91 33.91
N ASP A 931 31.26 -2.35 33.05
CA ASP A 931 31.80 -2.98 31.86
C ASP A 931 33.21 -3.51 32.24
N PRO A 932 33.41 -4.82 32.35
CA PRO A 932 34.69 -5.44 32.70
C PRO A 932 35.51 -5.90 31.48
N ASP A 933 34.95 -5.86 30.27
CA ASP A 933 35.47 -6.52 29.05
C ASP A 933 35.85 -5.51 27.95
N GLY A 934 35.15 -4.38 27.86
CA GLY A 934 35.41 -3.24 26.97
C GLY A 934 34.62 -3.22 25.67
N ALA A 935 33.56 -4.03 25.54
CA ALA A 935 32.64 -4.02 24.39
C ALA A 935 31.62 -2.86 24.43
N ASP A 936 30.99 -2.57 23.28
CA ASP A 936 29.89 -1.59 23.15
C ASP A 936 28.53 -2.17 23.62
N ASP A 937 28.47 -2.80 24.80
CA ASP A 937 27.23 -3.30 25.42
C ASP A 937 27.17 -3.02 26.96
N VAL A 938 26.36 -3.78 27.72
CA VAL A 938 26.12 -3.54 29.15
C VAL A 938 26.13 -4.86 29.92
N ASP A 939 27.33 -5.26 30.31
CA ASP A 939 27.66 -6.57 30.91
C ASP A 939 27.08 -6.74 32.34
N ASP A 940 27.27 -5.74 33.23
CA ASP A 940 26.66 -5.72 34.57
C ASP A 940 25.88 -4.40 34.81
N CYS A 941 24.59 -4.52 35.10
CA CYS A 941 23.69 -3.40 35.42
C CYS A 941 22.88 -3.71 36.69
N ARG A 942 23.02 -2.85 37.71
CA ARG A 942 22.35 -2.99 39.02
C ARG A 942 21.53 -1.76 39.33
N LEU A 943 20.24 -1.96 39.59
CA LEU A 943 19.29 -0.93 39.97
C LEU A 943 18.83 -1.17 41.41
N ARG A 944 19.32 -0.34 42.35
CA ARG A 944 18.96 -0.39 43.77
C ARG A 944 17.89 0.65 44.07
N ILE A 945 16.79 0.22 44.69
CA ILE A 945 15.63 1.05 44.99
C ILE A 945 15.27 0.91 46.46
N GLY A 946 15.21 2.02 47.20
CA GLY A 946 14.73 2.02 48.59
C GLY A 946 15.24 3.19 49.44
N SER A 947 15.30 2.97 50.75
CA SER A 947 16.02 3.81 51.70
C SER A 947 17.33 3.13 52.13
N GLN A 948 18.08 3.74 53.05
CA GLN A 948 19.26 3.10 53.65
C GLN A 948 18.90 1.90 54.55
N GLU A 949 17.64 1.75 54.98
CA GLU A 949 17.20 0.73 55.94
C GLU A 949 16.41 -0.41 55.26
N SER A 950 15.51 -0.09 54.31
CA SER A 950 14.74 -1.05 53.52
C SER A 950 14.94 -0.77 52.03
N TYR A 951 15.48 -1.74 51.29
CA TYR A 951 15.75 -1.64 49.86
C TYR A 951 15.71 -3.01 49.18
N PHE A 952 15.68 -3.02 47.86
CA PHE A 952 16.00 -4.20 47.04
C PHE A 952 16.89 -3.81 45.87
N THR A 953 17.71 -4.75 45.39
CA THR A 953 18.57 -4.56 44.22
C THR A 953 18.16 -5.51 43.10
N LEU A 954 17.87 -4.93 41.94
CA LEU A 954 17.63 -5.64 40.68
C LEU A 954 18.95 -5.75 39.91
N GLN A 955 19.36 -6.98 39.60
CA GLN A 955 20.48 -7.34 38.74
C GLN A 955 19.97 -7.67 37.35
N TRP A 956 20.53 -7.04 36.33
CA TRP A 956 20.37 -7.48 34.94
C TRP A 956 21.12 -8.80 34.73
N ASN A 957 20.47 -9.77 34.10
CA ASN A 957 21.07 -11.01 33.64
C ASN A 957 21.08 -11.02 32.11
N VAL A 958 22.30 -11.04 31.54
CA VAL A 958 22.55 -10.99 30.09
C VAL A 958 22.08 -12.28 29.40
N ASP A 959 22.37 -13.46 29.96
CA ASP A 959 21.96 -14.77 29.41
C ASP A 959 20.44 -14.91 29.27
N THR A 960 19.67 -14.27 30.17
CA THR A 960 18.21 -14.39 30.22
C THR A 960 17.47 -13.10 29.85
N ASN A 961 18.17 -12.04 29.44
CA ASN A 961 17.63 -10.73 29.04
C ASN A 961 16.56 -10.19 30.02
N THR A 962 16.79 -10.36 31.33
CA THR A 962 15.80 -10.11 32.39
C THR A 962 16.43 -9.63 33.70
N TYR A 963 15.67 -8.87 34.48
CA TYR A 963 16.07 -8.46 35.83
C TYR A 963 15.69 -9.51 36.88
N SER A 964 16.58 -9.73 37.84
CA SER A 964 16.39 -10.61 39.00
C SER A 964 16.68 -9.85 40.30
N ILE A 965 15.95 -10.12 41.39
CA ILE A 965 16.25 -9.54 42.70
C ILE A 965 17.41 -10.33 43.31
N VAL A 966 18.54 -9.67 43.56
CA VAL A 966 19.77 -10.31 44.10
C VAL A 966 19.96 -10.07 45.59
N ASP A 967 19.50 -8.95 46.14
CA ASP A 967 19.40 -8.72 47.58
C ASP A 967 18.24 -7.79 47.96
N GLY A 968 18.00 -7.70 49.25
CA GLY A 968 17.11 -6.70 49.83
C GLY A 968 16.86 -6.89 51.33
N THR A 969 16.52 -5.79 52.00
CA THR A 969 16.04 -5.77 53.38
C THR A 969 14.61 -5.25 53.42
N ALA A 970 13.74 -5.96 54.16
CA ALA A 970 12.34 -5.60 54.37
C ALA A 970 12.19 -4.66 55.57
#